data_AF-A0A938WQH6-F1
#
_entry.id   AF-A0A938WQH6-F1
#
_cell.length_a   1.000
_cell.length_b   1.000
_cell.length_c   1.000
_cell.angle_alpha   90.00
_cell.angle_beta   90.00
_cell.angle_gamma   90.00
#
_symmetry.space_group_name_H-M   'P 1'
#
loop_
_entity.id
_entity.type
_entity.pdbx_description
1 polymer ?
#
loop_
_entity_poly.entity_id
_entity_poly.type
_entity_poly.pdbx_seq_one_letter_code
_entity_poly.pdbx_strand_id
1 'polypeptide(L)'
;MRNEAGESRGWLDRSVVSGGDEGRGAARNWQTDGLGTFYWQTQVNAAAFKDIKVHAAMMFNYNTLSRQDVEWSLDGQTWNKIGTYELTTAKQYVENTFDLPAEANNQATVYIRWKGDKTADPTGTTSDNDGISIADIYITGTPEIINDGMAPKLESTVPAEGATNASANGRIVLNFDERVKMVEGTVATLGTQELQPTVSGQTVTFEYKGLDYATPYTFTLPANNVSDLTDNFITDEITVNFTTMTRPTVTKAEFDFIVPDDGTITEALAAAAAREDESKRFYIFVKQGDYVIPASETSKVEGTNYPHPATIVNTPNVSIIGEGMDNTSFVNTVPYTEPGTTNPIEGLGKCETFRFESQATNMYLQDVTIKNGLQDNTGRGAALEDGGDKNVFKNVRLYGYQDTYNSRNNSGRYYFEGGEQRGRTDFLCGGGDAYFNGVTLVMCEAGGFLAVPSTPKKYGYIFMDCTIKGENSDVDGNYSLGRPWGDGTPIALYINTRMEAQPTAEGWSEMGDGYPARFAEYNSTTASGTVISLNDRKKTFGDGHENNPELTEEEAAFYTVAKVMGEGDDWDPTAMTEQASAPTNVYIEGTQLTWDDNQYVLCWAVCKDGKVVDFTTTPEYTVDDASVTYSVRAANQMGGLGEATVAEISTGINEIDGTETGEAVKTEYYSIDGARVSSTTRGVVIEVKTMADGSKTTKKIINK
;
A
#
# COMPACT_ATOMS: atom_id res chain seq x y z
N MET A 1 35.85 17.22 -14.64
CA MET A 1 36.23 18.09 -15.78
C MET A 1 36.77 17.24 -16.92
N ARG A 2 36.76 17.75 -18.16
CA ARG A 2 37.27 17.05 -19.36
C ARG A 2 38.09 17.97 -20.24
N ASN A 3 38.94 17.41 -21.11
CA ASN A 3 39.61 18.16 -22.18
C ASN A 3 39.10 17.74 -23.58
N GLU A 4 39.62 18.37 -24.63
CA GLU A 4 39.21 18.10 -26.02
C GLU A 4 39.55 16.68 -26.51
N ALA A 5 40.54 16.01 -25.90
CA ALA A 5 40.86 14.61 -26.18
C ALA A 5 39.89 13.63 -25.49
N GLY A 6 38.95 14.15 -24.70
CA GLY A 6 37.97 13.36 -23.96
C GLY A 6 38.46 12.83 -22.61
N GLU A 7 39.68 13.18 -22.19
CA GLU A 7 40.27 12.76 -20.93
C GLU A 7 39.59 13.47 -19.76
N SER A 8 39.34 12.75 -18.66
CA SER A 8 38.69 13.28 -17.47
C SER A 8 39.69 13.52 -16.34
N ARG A 9 39.51 14.63 -15.61
CA ARG A 9 40.24 14.97 -14.38
C ARG A 9 39.28 15.40 -13.28
N GLY A 10 39.66 15.09 -12.04
CA GLY A 10 39.04 15.66 -10.85
C GLY A 10 39.37 17.15 -10.73
N TRP A 11 38.56 17.89 -9.98
CA TRP A 11 38.80 19.29 -9.61
C TRP A 11 39.27 19.35 -8.16
N LEU A 12 39.85 20.47 -7.76
CA LEU A 12 40.08 20.77 -6.36
C LEU A 12 38.75 21.11 -5.68
N ASP A 13 38.40 20.35 -4.65
CA ASP A 13 37.19 20.60 -3.85
C ASP A 13 37.31 21.93 -3.10
N ARG A 14 36.32 22.80 -3.32
CA ARG A 14 36.10 24.04 -2.59
C ARG A 14 34.66 24.09 -2.10
N SER A 15 34.14 22.94 -1.63
CA SER A 15 32.88 22.85 -0.90
C SER A 15 32.86 23.78 0.31
N VAL A 16 31.67 24.10 0.81
CA VAL A 16 31.51 24.93 2.03
C VAL A 16 32.24 24.31 3.23
N VAL A 17 32.27 22.98 3.31
CA VAL A 17 33.01 22.22 4.34
C VAL A 17 34.53 22.38 4.17
N SER A 18 35.01 22.47 2.93
CA SER A 18 36.43 22.73 2.59
C SER A 18 36.80 24.22 2.57
N GLY A 19 35.99 25.07 3.20
CA GLY A 19 36.22 26.51 3.36
C GLY A 19 35.68 27.38 2.22
N GLY A 20 35.02 26.78 1.21
CA GLY A 20 34.45 27.47 0.07
C GLY A 20 35.49 28.13 -0.84
N ASP A 21 35.04 28.72 -1.93
CA ASP A 21 35.75 29.78 -2.62
C ASP A 21 34.99 31.10 -2.48
N GLU A 22 35.61 32.04 -1.77
CA GLU A 22 35.01 33.34 -1.42
C GLU A 22 33.58 33.21 -0.87
N GLY A 23 33.36 32.20 -0.02
CA GLY A 23 32.10 31.96 0.69
C GLY A 23 31.09 31.06 -0.02
N ARG A 24 31.39 30.49 -1.20
CA ARG A 24 30.49 29.55 -1.90
C ARG A 24 31.11 28.18 -2.11
N GLY A 25 30.28 27.14 -2.17
CA GLY A 25 30.72 25.82 -2.60
C GLY A 25 31.06 25.83 -4.08
N ALA A 26 32.30 25.48 -4.44
CA ALA A 26 32.77 25.55 -5.82
C ALA A 26 33.64 24.35 -6.21
N ALA A 27 33.74 24.11 -7.51
CA ALA A 27 34.72 23.23 -8.12
C ALA A 27 35.82 24.08 -8.77
N ARG A 28 37.08 23.93 -8.35
CA ARG A 28 38.23 24.66 -8.92
C ARG A 28 39.07 23.76 -9.82
N ASN A 29 39.43 24.24 -11.01
CA ASN A 29 40.15 23.45 -12.01
C ASN A 29 41.50 22.90 -11.51
N TRP A 30 42.41 23.80 -11.11
CA TRP A 30 43.66 23.48 -10.43
C TRP A 30 44.60 22.49 -11.15
N GLN A 31 44.54 22.42 -12.48
CA GLN A 31 45.44 21.58 -13.29
C GLN A 31 46.64 22.39 -13.81
N THR A 32 47.77 21.71 -14.04
CA THR A 32 49.03 22.32 -14.53
C THR A 32 49.26 22.15 -16.04
N ASP A 33 48.31 21.56 -16.76
CA ASP A 33 48.40 21.23 -18.20
C ASP A 33 48.13 22.42 -19.13
N GLY A 34 48.25 23.65 -18.63
CA GLY A 34 47.96 24.89 -19.34
C GLY A 34 46.53 25.42 -19.13
N LEU A 35 46.38 26.73 -19.27
CA LEU A 35 45.13 27.45 -19.02
C LEU A 35 44.06 27.09 -20.06
N GLY A 36 42.84 26.83 -19.60
CA GLY A 36 41.70 26.48 -20.45
C GLY A 36 41.81 25.10 -21.11
N THR A 37 42.74 24.24 -20.68
CA THR A 37 42.86 22.86 -21.20
C THR A 37 41.68 22.00 -20.76
N PHE A 38 41.30 22.10 -19.48
CA PHE A 38 40.18 21.37 -18.89
C PHE A 38 38.97 22.28 -18.70
N TYR A 39 37.77 21.73 -18.93
CA TYR A 39 36.48 22.39 -18.83
C TYR A 39 35.45 21.55 -18.06
N TRP A 40 34.39 22.17 -17.56
CA TRP A 40 33.25 21.46 -16.99
C TRP A 40 32.25 21.14 -18.08
N GLN A 41 31.65 19.94 -18.03
CA GLN A 41 30.62 19.49 -18.95
C GLN A 41 29.56 18.74 -18.17
N THR A 42 28.30 18.96 -18.53
CA THR A 42 27.14 18.21 -18.03
C THR A 42 26.23 17.77 -19.20
N GLN A 43 25.33 16.85 -18.93
CA GLN A 43 24.33 16.32 -19.86
C GLN A 43 22.96 16.35 -19.16
N VAL A 44 21.94 16.84 -19.86
CA VAL A 44 20.54 16.86 -19.38
C VAL A 44 19.60 16.24 -20.41
N ASN A 45 18.50 15.64 -19.94
CA ASN A 45 17.38 15.23 -20.78
C ASN A 45 16.34 16.36 -20.81
N ALA A 46 16.11 16.93 -21.98
CA ALA A 46 15.18 18.04 -22.18
C ALA A 46 13.89 17.61 -22.92
N ALA A 47 13.63 16.30 -23.07
CA ALA A 47 12.51 15.78 -23.88
C ALA A 47 11.15 16.38 -23.50
N ALA A 48 10.90 16.61 -22.21
CA ALA A 48 9.64 17.15 -21.70
C ALA A 48 9.70 18.67 -21.39
N PHE A 49 10.70 19.40 -21.89
CA PHE A 49 10.96 20.78 -21.50
C PHE A 49 11.33 21.68 -22.68
N LYS A 50 10.90 22.94 -22.58
CA LYS A 50 11.32 24.05 -23.44
C LYS A 50 11.87 25.21 -22.62
N ASP A 51 12.34 26.24 -23.32
CA ASP A 51 12.85 27.49 -22.73
C ASP A 51 13.97 27.22 -21.72
N ILE A 52 14.88 26.31 -22.08
CA ILE A 52 15.90 25.81 -21.18
C ILE A 52 16.91 26.91 -20.90
N LYS A 53 17.20 27.14 -19.62
CA LYS A 53 18.16 28.15 -19.15
C LYS A 53 19.27 27.48 -18.36
N VAL A 54 20.49 27.94 -18.57
CA VAL A 54 21.69 27.48 -17.88
C VAL A 54 22.25 28.63 -17.07
N HIS A 55 22.28 28.47 -15.76
CA HIS A 55 22.90 29.41 -14.84
C HIS A 55 24.17 28.81 -14.24
N ALA A 56 25.20 29.65 -14.07
CA ALA A 56 26.35 29.32 -13.23
C ALA A 56 27.00 30.61 -12.68
N ALA A 57 27.81 30.45 -11.64
CA ALA A 57 28.72 31.46 -11.13
C ALA A 57 30.16 31.06 -11.42
N MET A 58 30.95 31.94 -12.06
CA MET A 58 32.37 31.69 -12.34
C MET A 58 33.26 32.72 -11.66
N MET A 59 34.41 32.29 -11.17
CA MET A 59 35.42 33.19 -10.58
C MET A 59 36.82 32.69 -10.91
N PHE A 60 37.82 33.51 -10.62
CA PHE A 60 39.21 33.07 -10.54
C PHE A 60 39.93 33.67 -9.34
N ASN A 61 40.92 32.97 -8.80
CA ASN A 61 41.80 33.46 -7.73
C ASN A 61 43.27 33.51 -8.20
N TYR A 62 43.68 32.52 -9.00
CA TYR A 62 44.99 32.40 -9.63
C TYR A 62 44.87 32.58 -11.15
N ASN A 63 45.91 32.26 -11.92
CA ASN A 63 45.89 32.51 -13.35
C ASN A 63 44.82 31.67 -14.07
N THR A 64 44.09 32.31 -14.97
CA THR A 64 43.16 31.67 -15.90
C THR A 64 43.04 32.50 -17.18
N LEU A 65 42.18 32.11 -18.10
CA LEU A 65 41.83 32.91 -19.28
C LEU A 65 40.74 33.92 -18.92
N SER A 66 40.91 35.17 -19.34
CA SER A 66 39.98 36.27 -19.06
C SER A 66 38.56 36.07 -19.59
N ARG A 67 38.36 35.08 -20.47
CA ARG A 67 37.02 34.67 -20.94
C ARG A 67 36.81 33.16 -20.80
N GLN A 68 35.59 32.80 -20.40
CA GLN A 68 35.09 31.43 -20.38
C GLN A 68 33.81 31.36 -21.20
N ASP A 69 33.82 30.62 -22.30
CA ASP A 69 32.67 30.41 -23.15
C ASP A 69 31.76 29.33 -22.59
N VAL A 70 30.45 29.55 -22.70
CA VAL A 70 29.42 28.52 -22.47
C VAL A 70 28.96 28.01 -23.82
N GLU A 71 29.09 26.71 -24.01
CA GLU A 71 28.77 26.05 -25.27
C GLU A 71 27.79 24.91 -25.02
N TRP A 72 27.01 24.57 -26.04
CA TRP A 72 26.06 23.47 -26.01
C TRP A 72 26.19 22.59 -27.25
N SER A 73 25.65 21.37 -27.16
CA SER A 73 25.70 20.37 -28.23
C SER A 73 24.58 19.33 -28.07
N LEU A 74 24.11 18.75 -29.18
CA LEU A 74 23.17 17.62 -29.18
C LEU A 74 23.86 16.26 -29.32
N ASP A 75 25.07 16.23 -29.89
CA ASP A 75 25.83 15.02 -30.20
C ASP A 75 27.11 14.86 -29.34
N GLY A 76 27.45 15.89 -28.55
CA GLY A 76 28.66 15.96 -27.75
C GLY A 76 29.94 16.20 -28.57
N GLN A 77 29.83 16.38 -29.88
CA GLN A 77 30.94 16.52 -30.84
C GLN A 77 30.95 17.91 -31.50
N THR A 78 29.78 18.37 -31.94
CA THR A 78 29.57 19.67 -32.57
C THR A 78 29.08 20.67 -31.54
N TRP A 79 29.88 21.68 -31.23
CA TRP A 79 29.62 22.62 -30.14
C TRP A 79 29.31 24.01 -30.67
N ASN A 80 28.27 24.63 -30.11
CA ASN A 80 27.83 25.98 -30.45
C ASN A 80 27.90 26.86 -29.20
N LYS A 81 28.38 28.10 -29.35
CA LYS A 81 28.46 29.05 -28.24
C LYS A 81 27.10 29.70 -27.95
N ILE A 82 26.72 29.75 -26.67
CA ILE A 82 25.52 30.46 -26.17
C ILE A 82 25.85 31.68 -25.32
N GLY A 83 27.07 31.77 -24.79
CA GLY A 83 27.45 32.87 -23.92
C GLY A 83 28.92 32.88 -23.58
N THR A 84 29.34 33.95 -22.91
CA THR A 84 30.72 34.13 -22.44
C THR A 84 30.70 34.82 -21.07
N TYR A 85 31.52 34.34 -20.13
CA TYR A 85 31.85 35.04 -18.90
C TYR A 85 33.09 35.92 -19.12
N GLU A 86 32.99 37.19 -18.76
CA GLU A 86 34.09 38.15 -18.76
C GLU A 86 34.69 38.27 -17.35
N LEU A 87 35.91 37.78 -17.17
CA LEU A 87 36.56 37.65 -15.87
C LEU A 87 37.63 38.74 -15.69
N THR A 88 37.21 39.87 -15.13
CA THR A 88 38.07 41.06 -15.01
C THR A 88 38.71 41.24 -13.64
N THR A 89 38.07 40.73 -12.59
CA THR A 89 38.49 40.96 -11.19
C THR A 89 38.66 39.63 -10.46
N ALA A 90 39.85 39.42 -9.88
CA ALA A 90 40.13 38.21 -9.11
C ALA A 90 39.27 38.16 -7.83
N LYS A 91 38.89 36.95 -7.42
CA LYS A 91 38.09 36.65 -6.22
C LYS A 91 36.69 37.26 -6.23
N GLN A 92 36.16 37.53 -7.41
CA GLN A 92 34.80 38.01 -7.59
C GLN A 92 34.03 37.06 -8.51
N TYR A 93 32.88 36.59 -8.04
CA TYR A 93 31.97 35.80 -8.85
C TYR A 93 31.30 36.67 -9.93
N VAL A 94 31.30 36.15 -11.15
CA VAL A 94 30.48 36.62 -12.25
C VAL A 94 29.40 35.56 -12.47
N GLU A 95 28.15 35.97 -12.28
CA GLU A 95 26.98 35.12 -12.48
C GLU A 95 26.33 35.48 -13.81
N ASN A 96 25.94 34.46 -14.57
CA ASN A 96 25.14 34.66 -15.77
C ASN A 96 24.15 33.51 -15.92
N THR A 97 23.01 33.84 -16.53
CA THR A 97 22.04 32.88 -17.05
C THR A 97 22.02 33.02 -18.55
N PHE A 98 22.22 31.91 -19.27
CA PHE A 98 22.14 31.85 -20.72
C PHE A 98 20.95 31.00 -21.13
N ASP A 99 20.21 31.49 -22.11
CA ASP A 99 19.14 30.73 -22.74
C ASP A 99 19.77 29.76 -23.76
N LEU A 100 19.42 28.48 -23.65
CA LEU A 100 19.67 27.55 -24.74
C LEU A 100 18.73 27.88 -25.90
N PRO A 101 19.17 27.67 -27.14
CA PRO A 101 18.35 28.00 -28.29
C PRO A 101 17.22 26.96 -28.46
N ALA A 102 16.20 27.30 -29.25
CA ALA A 102 14.98 26.48 -29.35
C ALA A 102 15.25 25.05 -29.84
N GLU A 103 16.34 24.82 -30.58
CA GLU A 103 16.80 23.51 -31.02
C GLU A 103 17.18 22.57 -29.86
N ALA A 104 17.44 23.10 -28.66
CA ALA A 104 17.68 22.30 -27.47
C ALA A 104 16.37 21.84 -26.79
N ASN A 105 15.23 22.47 -27.09
CA ASN A 105 13.94 22.09 -26.53
C ASN A 105 13.58 20.68 -27.00
N ASN A 106 12.96 19.91 -26.10
CA ASN A 106 12.43 18.57 -26.39
C ASN A 106 13.47 17.55 -26.86
N GLN A 107 14.76 17.83 -26.68
CA GLN A 107 15.82 16.91 -27.05
C GLN A 107 16.10 15.92 -25.91
N ALA A 108 16.16 14.63 -26.24
CA ALA A 108 16.48 13.58 -25.28
C ALA A 108 17.88 13.73 -24.67
N THR A 109 18.77 14.48 -25.32
CA THR A 109 20.13 14.75 -24.84
C THR A 109 20.59 16.13 -25.26
N VAL A 110 20.96 16.94 -24.25
CA VAL A 110 21.62 18.25 -24.43
C VAL A 110 22.87 18.28 -23.57
N TYR A 111 24.02 18.50 -24.21
CA TYR A 111 25.30 18.71 -23.53
C TYR A 111 25.56 20.20 -23.34
N ILE A 112 26.10 20.57 -22.19
CA ILE A 112 26.48 21.95 -21.86
C ILE A 112 27.89 21.92 -21.30
N ARG A 113 28.75 22.87 -21.70
CA ARG A 113 30.10 23.01 -21.14
C ARG A 113 30.51 24.46 -20.92
N TRP A 114 31.39 24.66 -19.93
CA TRP A 114 32.03 25.95 -19.58
C TRP A 114 33.52 25.82 -19.84
N LYS A 115 34.01 26.48 -20.88
CA LYS A 115 35.32 26.24 -21.48
C LYS A 115 36.10 27.54 -21.64
N GLY A 116 37.39 27.51 -21.30
CA GLY A 116 38.26 28.67 -21.49
C GLY A 116 38.41 29.04 -22.98
N ASP A 117 38.20 30.33 -23.29
CA ASP A 117 38.47 30.87 -24.62
C ASP A 117 39.99 31.01 -24.80
N LYS A 118 40.59 30.07 -25.53
CA LYS A 118 42.05 30.04 -25.77
C LYS A 118 42.59 31.25 -26.54
N THR A 119 41.72 32.11 -27.07
CA THR A 119 42.11 33.38 -27.71
C THR A 119 42.12 34.55 -26.73
N ALA A 120 41.63 34.36 -25.50
CA ALA A 120 41.59 35.38 -24.47
C ALA A 120 42.94 35.53 -23.76
N ASP A 121 43.23 36.75 -23.30
CA ASP A 121 44.44 37.03 -22.55
C ASP A 121 44.41 36.32 -21.18
N PRO A 122 45.54 35.78 -20.69
CA PRO A 122 45.64 35.32 -19.32
C PRO A 122 45.39 36.45 -18.30
N THR A 123 44.67 36.15 -17.23
CA THR A 123 44.37 37.07 -16.11
C THR A 123 44.65 36.38 -14.78
N GLY A 124 44.74 37.14 -13.69
CA GLY A 124 44.99 36.63 -12.33
C GLY A 124 46.46 36.56 -11.93
N THR A 125 46.71 35.93 -10.78
CA THR A 125 48.06 35.80 -10.22
C THR A 125 48.84 34.69 -10.91
N THR A 126 50.04 34.97 -11.42
CA THR A 126 50.90 33.98 -12.09
C THR A 126 51.12 32.73 -11.21
N SER A 127 50.69 31.57 -11.72
CA SER A 127 50.89 30.24 -11.13
C SER A 127 51.00 29.20 -12.25
N ASP A 128 51.37 27.96 -11.93
CA ASP A 128 51.31 26.85 -12.89
C ASP A 128 49.88 26.28 -13.01
N ASN A 129 48.99 26.57 -12.04
CA ASN A 129 47.66 25.99 -11.95
C ASN A 129 46.57 26.87 -12.57
N ASP A 130 45.65 26.29 -13.35
CA ASP A 130 44.43 27.00 -13.78
C ASP A 130 43.49 27.27 -12.58
N GLY A 131 43.40 28.54 -12.20
CA GLY A 131 42.69 29.00 -11.01
C GLY A 131 41.19 29.22 -11.18
N ILE A 132 40.61 28.87 -12.32
CA ILE A 132 39.18 29.03 -12.58
C ILE A 132 38.33 28.14 -11.67
N SER A 133 37.22 28.69 -11.18
CA SER A 133 36.25 27.99 -10.33
C SER A 133 34.83 28.22 -10.84
N ILE A 134 33.98 27.19 -10.72
CA ILE A 134 32.54 27.23 -11.03
C ILE A 134 31.71 26.87 -9.80
N ALA A 135 30.59 27.55 -9.60
CA ALA A 135 29.63 27.34 -8.51
C ALA A 135 28.19 27.54 -9.01
N ASP A 136 27.22 27.20 -8.16
CA ASP A 136 25.79 27.51 -8.33
C ASP A 136 25.23 27.13 -9.71
N ILE A 137 25.42 25.89 -10.15
CA ILE A 137 24.93 25.45 -11.46
C ILE A 137 23.45 25.09 -11.35
N TYR A 138 22.58 25.83 -12.04
CA TYR A 138 21.16 25.52 -12.18
C TYR A 138 20.79 25.38 -13.65
N ILE A 139 20.05 24.34 -14.01
CA ILE A 139 19.48 24.15 -15.34
C ILE A 139 17.97 24.03 -15.17
N THR A 140 17.22 24.95 -15.75
CA THR A 140 15.76 25.04 -15.59
C THR A 140 15.07 25.01 -16.96
N GLY A 141 13.88 24.44 -17.05
CA GLY A 141 13.05 24.48 -18.24
C GLY A 141 11.56 24.56 -17.88
N THR A 142 10.75 25.05 -18.82
CA THR A 142 9.29 25.04 -18.72
C THR A 142 8.78 23.67 -19.17
N PRO A 143 8.00 22.94 -18.35
CA PRO A 143 7.39 21.69 -18.76
C PRO A 143 6.53 21.91 -20.01
N GLU A 144 6.73 21.08 -21.03
CA GLU A 144 5.93 21.09 -22.24
C GLU A 144 5.53 19.65 -22.57
N ILE A 145 4.22 19.41 -22.51
CA ILE A 145 3.63 18.16 -22.96
C ILE A 145 3.53 18.27 -24.48
N ILE A 146 4.31 17.45 -25.19
CA ILE A 146 4.30 17.41 -26.65
C ILE A 146 3.14 16.51 -27.06
N ASN A 147 2.25 17.03 -27.90
CA ASN A 147 1.29 16.18 -28.59
C ASN A 147 2.02 15.50 -29.75
N ASP A 148 2.26 14.20 -29.62
CA ASP A 148 2.89 13.36 -30.64
C ASP A 148 1.89 12.85 -31.71
N GLY A 149 0.60 13.18 -31.52
CA GLY A 149 -0.52 12.78 -32.34
C GLY A 149 -0.91 11.31 -32.19
N MET A 150 -0.33 10.59 -31.23
CA MET A 150 -0.57 9.18 -30.98
C MET A 150 -1.40 9.02 -29.71
N ALA A 151 -2.39 8.13 -29.78
CA ALA A 151 -3.12 7.73 -28.59
C ALA A 151 -2.25 6.75 -27.77
N PRO A 152 -2.42 6.73 -26.44
CA PRO A 152 -1.68 5.82 -25.59
C PRO A 152 -1.98 4.38 -25.99
N LYS A 153 -0.95 3.54 -26.00
CA LYS A 153 -1.06 2.14 -26.37
C LYS A 153 -1.18 1.29 -25.11
N LEU A 154 -2.23 0.47 -25.04
CA LEU A 154 -2.38 -0.52 -23.97
C LEU A 154 -1.29 -1.60 -24.12
N GLU A 155 -0.44 -1.73 -23.12
CA GLU A 155 0.68 -2.68 -23.11
C GLU A 155 0.33 -3.99 -22.43
N SER A 156 -0.38 -3.91 -21.30
CA SER A 156 -0.75 -5.09 -20.51
C SER A 156 -2.02 -4.88 -19.71
N THR A 157 -2.63 -6.01 -19.33
CA THR A 157 -3.81 -6.03 -18.47
C THR A 157 -3.63 -7.04 -17.34
N VAL A 158 -4.22 -6.74 -16.18
CA VAL A 158 -4.40 -7.69 -15.07
C VAL A 158 -5.89 -7.71 -14.71
N PRO A 159 -6.59 -8.85 -14.79
CA PRO A 159 -6.16 -10.11 -15.37
C PRO A 159 -5.71 -9.97 -16.84
N ALA A 160 -4.80 -10.85 -17.28
CA ALA A 160 -4.41 -10.90 -18.69
C ALA A 160 -5.59 -11.38 -19.55
N GLU A 161 -5.64 -10.95 -20.80
CA GLU A 161 -6.63 -11.43 -21.78
C GLU A 161 -6.64 -12.98 -21.84
N GLY A 162 -7.82 -13.56 -21.63
CA GLY A 162 -8.06 -15.01 -21.59
C GLY A 162 -7.63 -15.70 -20.29
N ALA A 163 -7.25 -14.99 -19.23
CA ALA A 163 -6.86 -15.60 -17.96
C ALA A 163 -7.99 -16.48 -17.38
N THR A 164 -7.66 -17.63 -16.80
CA THR A 164 -8.66 -18.59 -16.28
C THR A 164 -8.63 -18.76 -14.76
N ASN A 165 -7.89 -17.89 -14.08
CA ASN A 165 -7.61 -17.97 -12.65
C ASN A 165 -7.82 -16.63 -11.94
N ALA A 166 -8.64 -15.74 -12.50
CA ALA A 166 -8.93 -14.46 -11.85
C ALA A 166 -9.68 -14.69 -10.52
N SER A 167 -9.41 -13.88 -9.50
CA SER A 167 -10.22 -13.93 -8.26
C SER A 167 -11.62 -13.37 -8.51
N ALA A 168 -12.58 -13.85 -7.71
CA ALA A 168 -13.93 -13.32 -7.68
C ALA A 168 -13.99 -11.87 -7.14
N ASN A 169 -12.94 -11.44 -6.43
CA ASN A 169 -12.75 -10.07 -5.95
C ASN A 169 -11.36 -9.59 -6.40
N GLY A 170 -11.27 -8.46 -7.09
CA GLY A 170 -10.00 -8.05 -7.66
C GLY A 170 -10.03 -6.66 -8.28
N ARG A 171 -9.09 -6.43 -9.19
CA ARG A 171 -8.96 -5.19 -9.94
C ARG A 171 -8.66 -5.50 -11.40
N ILE A 172 -9.25 -4.74 -12.31
CA ILE A 172 -8.80 -4.63 -13.70
C ILE A 172 -7.75 -3.53 -13.74
N VAL A 173 -6.51 -3.87 -14.07
CA VAL A 173 -5.40 -2.92 -14.23
C VAL A 173 -5.07 -2.84 -15.71
N LEU A 174 -5.11 -1.64 -16.26
CA LEU A 174 -4.72 -1.33 -17.63
C LEU A 174 -3.42 -0.51 -17.57
N ASN A 175 -2.34 -1.03 -18.15
CA ASN A 175 -1.05 -0.33 -18.23
C ASN A 175 -0.81 0.16 -19.65
N PHE A 176 -0.47 1.44 -19.79
CA PHE A 176 -0.21 2.10 -21.05
C PHE A 176 1.29 2.44 -21.19
N ASP A 177 1.74 2.65 -22.43
CA ASP A 177 3.14 3.03 -22.73
C ASP A 177 3.48 4.48 -22.33
N GLU A 178 2.47 5.28 -22.02
CA GLU A 178 2.61 6.67 -21.61
C GLU A 178 1.57 7.09 -20.55
N ARG A 179 1.72 8.33 -20.05
CA ARG A 179 0.84 8.84 -18.98
C ARG A 179 -0.53 9.14 -19.54
N VAL A 180 -1.56 8.65 -18.85
CA VAL A 180 -2.94 8.75 -19.30
C VAL A 180 -3.80 9.61 -18.37
N LYS A 181 -4.93 10.06 -18.90
CA LYS A 181 -6.05 10.65 -18.15
C LYS A 181 -7.37 10.04 -18.61
N MET A 182 -8.36 10.10 -17.73
CA MET A 182 -9.71 9.60 -17.98
C MET A 182 -10.69 10.75 -18.21
N VAL A 183 -11.70 10.53 -19.04
CA VAL A 183 -12.84 11.44 -19.15
C VAL A 183 -13.63 11.44 -17.83
N GLU A 184 -14.02 12.62 -17.37
CA GLU A 184 -14.81 12.76 -16.13
C GLU A 184 -16.14 12.01 -16.25
N GLY A 185 -16.47 11.21 -15.24
CA GLY A 185 -17.68 10.38 -15.23
C GLY A 185 -17.60 9.12 -16.09
N THR A 186 -16.40 8.70 -16.52
CA THR A 186 -16.21 7.41 -17.20
C THR A 186 -16.75 6.27 -16.35
N VAL A 187 -17.54 5.40 -16.97
CA VAL A 187 -18.00 4.14 -16.39
C VAL A 187 -17.59 2.99 -17.29
N ALA A 188 -16.88 2.01 -16.74
CA ALA A 188 -16.62 0.73 -17.38
C ALA A 188 -17.60 -0.33 -16.87
N THR A 189 -17.80 -1.42 -17.62
CA THR A 189 -18.72 -2.49 -17.23
C THR A 189 -18.01 -3.83 -17.09
N LEU A 190 -18.44 -4.63 -16.12
CA LEU A 190 -18.00 -6.01 -15.92
C LEU A 190 -19.22 -6.88 -15.57
N GLY A 191 -19.74 -7.60 -16.56
CA GLY A 191 -21.03 -8.27 -16.41
C GLY A 191 -22.15 -7.25 -16.17
N THR A 192 -22.81 -7.33 -15.00
CA THR A 192 -23.84 -6.36 -14.57
C THR A 192 -23.28 -5.21 -13.71
N GLN A 193 -21.99 -5.23 -13.37
CA GLN A 193 -21.36 -4.24 -12.51
C GLN A 193 -20.88 -3.01 -13.31
N GLU A 194 -21.07 -1.83 -12.73
CA GLU A 194 -20.49 -0.56 -13.20
C GLU A 194 -19.27 -0.21 -12.35
N LEU A 195 -18.12 0.03 -13.00
CA LEU A 195 -16.83 0.24 -12.34
C LEU A 195 -16.30 1.64 -12.64
N GLN A 196 -15.77 2.30 -11.61
CA GLN A 196 -15.16 3.64 -11.69
C GLN A 196 -13.63 3.53 -11.80
N PRO A 197 -12.98 4.35 -12.64
CA PRO A 197 -11.53 4.32 -12.80
C PRO A 197 -10.80 5.06 -11.68
N THR A 198 -9.61 4.57 -11.32
CA THR A 198 -8.57 5.33 -10.61
C THR A 198 -7.33 5.42 -11.50
N VAL A 199 -6.77 6.61 -11.67
CA VAL A 199 -5.61 6.86 -12.54
C VAL A 199 -4.36 7.13 -11.71
N SER A 200 -3.27 6.44 -12.02
CA SER A 200 -1.95 6.69 -11.45
C SER A 200 -0.89 6.60 -12.55
N GLY A 201 -0.42 7.76 -13.03
CA GLY A 201 0.62 7.82 -14.06
C GLY A 201 0.18 7.20 -15.38
N GLN A 202 0.72 6.04 -15.71
CA GLN A 202 0.44 5.27 -16.93
C GLN A 202 -0.59 4.15 -16.71
N THR A 203 -1.13 4.04 -15.50
CA THR A 203 -2.01 2.94 -15.10
C THR A 203 -3.41 3.43 -14.80
N VAL A 204 -4.41 2.68 -15.27
CA VAL A 204 -5.82 2.86 -14.90
C VAL A 204 -6.31 1.59 -14.21
N THR A 205 -6.90 1.73 -13.03
CA THR A 205 -7.39 0.62 -12.21
C THR A 205 -8.90 0.71 -11.99
N PHE A 206 -9.59 -0.43 -12.09
CA PHE A 206 -11.01 -0.59 -11.78
C PHE A 206 -11.19 -1.73 -10.77
N GLU A 207 -11.67 -1.46 -9.57
CA GLU A 207 -11.93 -2.50 -8.57
C GLU A 207 -13.27 -3.21 -8.83
N TYR A 208 -13.31 -4.53 -8.64
CA TYR A 208 -14.53 -5.34 -8.73
C TYR A 208 -14.61 -6.34 -7.58
N LYS A 209 -15.83 -6.73 -7.20
CA LYS A 209 -16.08 -7.66 -6.08
C LYS A 209 -17.29 -8.56 -6.37
N GLY A 210 -17.31 -9.75 -5.79
CA GLY A 210 -18.48 -10.63 -5.81
C GLY A 210 -18.83 -11.22 -7.18
N LEU A 211 -17.83 -11.51 -8.02
CA LEU A 211 -18.06 -12.31 -9.22
C LEU A 211 -18.31 -13.78 -8.86
N ASP A 212 -19.07 -14.49 -9.68
CA ASP A 212 -19.27 -15.93 -9.57
C ASP A 212 -17.97 -16.67 -9.91
N TYR A 213 -17.69 -17.78 -9.23
CA TYR A 213 -16.54 -18.63 -9.53
C TYR A 213 -16.72 -19.46 -10.80
N ALA A 214 -15.62 -19.91 -11.40
CA ALA A 214 -15.59 -20.69 -12.64
C ALA A 214 -16.42 -20.06 -13.79
N THR A 215 -16.57 -18.74 -13.77
CA THR A 215 -17.51 -18.02 -14.64
C THR A 215 -16.72 -17.06 -15.55
N PRO A 216 -16.98 -17.08 -16.86
CA PRO A 216 -16.37 -16.14 -17.78
C PRO A 216 -16.97 -14.74 -17.62
N TYR A 217 -16.12 -13.74 -17.59
CA TYR A 217 -16.47 -12.32 -17.56
C TYR A 217 -15.74 -11.56 -18.67
N THR A 218 -16.39 -10.49 -19.12
CA THR A 218 -15.84 -9.53 -20.06
C THR A 218 -15.90 -8.16 -19.42
N PHE A 219 -14.73 -7.59 -19.17
CA PHE A 219 -14.58 -6.18 -18.85
C PHE A 219 -14.65 -5.36 -20.14
N THR A 220 -15.35 -4.23 -20.11
CA THR A 220 -15.48 -3.31 -21.24
C THR A 220 -15.32 -1.87 -20.78
N LEU A 221 -14.36 -1.17 -21.37
CA LEU A 221 -14.16 0.27 -21.22
C LEU A 221 -14.50 0.95 -22.56
N PRO A 222 -15.56 1.78 -22.63
CA PRO A 222 -15.99 2.36 -23.90
C PRO A 222 -14.92 3.25 -24.54
N ALA A 223 -14.89 3.26 -25.87
CA ALA A 223 -14.02 4.09 -26.67
C ALA A 223 -14.06 5.58 -26.27
N ASN A 224 -12.94 6.28 -26.47
CA ASN A 224 -12.76 7.72 -26.20
C ASN A 224 -12.86 8.12 -24.72
N ASN A 225 -12.62 7.20 -23.79
CA ASN A 225 -12.57 7.52 -22.35
C ASN A 225 -11.15 7.58 -21.77
N VAL A 226 -10.15 7.08 -22.50
CA VAL A 226 -8.74 7.15 -22.13
C VAL A 226 -8.01 7.98 -23.18
N SER A 227 -7.18 8.92 -22.75
CA SER A 227 -6.26 9.67 -23.61
C SER A 227 -4.92 9.83 -22.93
N ASP A 228 -3.91 10.19 -23.70
CA ASP A 228 -2.69 10.79 -23.16
C ASP A 228 -3.02 12.13 -22.46
N LEU A 229 -1.98 12.85 -22.01
CA LEU A 229 -2.17 14.17 -21.42
C LEU A 229 -2.54 15.25 -22.44
N THR A 230 -2.41 14.99 -23.74
CA THR A 230 -2.66 15.94 -24.85
C THR A 230 -3.95 15.72 -25.63
N ASP A 231 -4.85 14.89 -25.12
CA ASP A 231 -6.16 14.59 -25.69
C ASP A 231 -6.13 13.75 -26.97
N ASN A 232 -5.08 12.93 -27.14
CA ASN A 232 -5.08 11.84 -28.12
C ASN A 232 -5.79 10.63 -27.51
N PHE A 233 -7.05 10.42 -27.91
CA PHE A 233 -7.91 9.39 -27.35
C PHE A 233 -7.69 8.01 -27.99
N ILE A 234 -7.77 6.97 -27.16
CA ILE A 234 -7.98 5.62 -27.66
C ILE A 234 -9.39 5.55 -28.24
N THR A 235 -9.47 5.40 -29.57
CA THR A 235 -10.74 5.43 -30.30
C THR A 235 -11.45 4.09 -30.34
N ASP A 236 -10.76 3.02 -29.93
CA ASP A 236 -11.32 1.67 -29.84
C ASP A 236 -11.79 1.39 -28.41
N GLU A 237 -12.78 0.51 -28.30
CA GLU A 237 -13.20 -0.06 -27.03
C GLU A 237 -12.10 -0.98 -26.48
N ILE A 238 -11.79 -0.87 -25.19
CA ILE A 238 -10.87 -1.78 -24.52
C ILE A 238 -11.69 -2.88 -23.87
N THR A 239 -11.42 -4.13 -24.27
CA THR A 239 -12.09 -5.30 -23.74
C THR A 239 -11.08 -6.27 -23.16
N VAL A 240 -11.38 -6.81 -21.98
CA VAL A 240 -10.57 -7.84 -21.31
C VAL A 240 -11.46 -9.01 -20.92
N ASN A 241 -11.23 -10.18 -21.52
CA ASN A 241 -11.94 -11.41 -21.20
C ASN A 241 -11.14 -12.23 -20.19
N PHE A 242 -11.80 -12.75 -19.16
CA PHE A 242 -11.18 -13.67 -18.21
C PHE A 242 -12.23 -14.59 -17.59
N THR A 243 -11.80 -15.68 -17.00
CA THR A 243 -12.63 -16.61 -16.23
C THR A 243 -12.15 -16.59 -14.79
N THR A 244 -13.09 -16.42 -13.86
CA THR A 244 -12.79 -16.54 -12.43
C THR A 244 -12.37 -17.98 -12.12
N MET A 245 -11.48 -18.13 -11.16
CA MET A 245 -10.96 -19.44 -10.77
C MET A 245 -12.08 -20.39 -10.34
N THR A 246 -11.88 -21.70 -10.56
CA THR A 246 -12.73 -22.72 -9.96
C THR A 246 -12.36 -22.86 -8.50
N ARG A 247 -13.25 -22.46 -7.59
CA ARG A 247 -13.03 -22.67 -6.15
C ARG A 247 -13.46 -24.09 -5.77
N PRO A 248 -12.67 -24.81 -4.96
CA PRO A 248 -13.14 -26.06 -4.35
C PRO A 248 -14.35 -25.79 -3.45
N THR A 249 -15.31 -26.72 -3.41
CA THR A 249 -16.37 -26.72 -2.40
C THR A 249 -15.74 -26.70 -1.01
N VAL A 250 -16.22 -25.80 -0.15
CA VAL A 250 -15.80 -25.74 1.25
C VAL A 250 -16.65 -26.73 2.05
N THR A 251 -15.99 -27.64 2.76
CA THR A 251 -16.67 -28.53 3.71
C THR A 251 -17.20 -27.68 4.87
N LYS A 252 -18.53 -27.71 5.06
CA LYS A 252 -19.19 -26.98 6.14
C LYS A 252 -18.66 -27.39 7.51
N ALA A 253 -18.41 -26.42 8.38
CA ALA A 253 -18.02 -26.66 9.78
C ALA A 253 -18.38 -25.46 10.65
N GLU A 254 -18.67 -25.71 11.92
CA GLU A 254 -18.84 -24.67 12.94
C GLU A 254 -17.47 -24.28 13.53
N PHE A 255 -17.45 -23.22 14.35
CA PHE A 255 -16.26 -22.88 15.11
C PHE A 255 -16.01 -23.93 16.20
N ASP A 256 -14.75 -24.31 16.39
CA ASP A 256 -14.35 -25.30 17.41
C ASP A 256 -14.36 -24.70 18.82
N PHE A 257 -14.23 -23.37 18.93
CA PHE A 257 -14.23 -22.65 20.20
C PHE A 257 -14.72 -21.21 20.03
N ILE A 258 -15.62 -20.75 20.89
CA ILE A 258 -16.15 -19.39 20.90
C ILE A 258 -15.73 -18.68 22.19
N VAL A 259 -14.99 -17.59 22.06
CA VAL A 259 -14.62 -16.71 23.18
C VAL A 259 -15.67 -15.59 23.30
N PRO A 260 -16.29 -15.37 24.47
CA PRO A 260 -16.04 -16.01 25.77
C PRO A 260 -16.98 -17.18 26.11
N ASP A 261 -17.85 -17.60 25.20
CA ASP A 261 -18.93 -18.57 25.50
C ASP A 261 -18.39 -19.92 26.03
N ASP A 262 -17.35 -20.45 25.40
CA ASP A 262 -16.71 -21.73 25.76
C ASP A 262 -15.52 -21.56 26.73
N GLY A 263 -15.04 -20.33 26.89
CA GLY A 263 -13.90 -20.01 27.76
C GLY A 263 -13.03 -18.87 27.24
N THR A 264 -11.82 -18.78 27.78
CA THR A 264 -10.82 -17.76 27.45
C THR A 264 -10.01 -18.09 26.20
N ILE A 265 -9.34 -17.10 25.61
CA ILE A 265 -8.44 -17.32 24.47
C ILE A 265 -7.28 -18.28 24.80
N THR A 266 -6.80 -18.29 26.04
CA THR A 266 -5.75 -19.24 26.48
C THR A 266 -6.27 -20.67 26.50
N GLU A 267 -7.52 -20.89 26.93
CA GLU A 267 -8.17 -22.20 26.91
C GLU A 267 -8.45 -22.66 25.46
N ALA A 268 -8.88 -21.74 24.58
CA ALA A 268 -9.08 -22.02 23.16
C ALA A 268 -7.78 -22.49 22.48
N LEU A 269 -6.66 -21.81 22.76
CA LEU A 269 -5.35 -22.19 22.22
C LEU A 269 -4.82 -23.50 22.81
N ALA A 270 -5.09 -23.77 24.09
CA ALA A 270 -4.77 -25.06 24.70
C ALA A 270 -5.59 -26.20 24.09
N ALA A 271 -6.88 -25.97 23.81
CA ALA A 271 -7.73 -26.93 23.11
C ALA A 271 -7.24 -27.18 21.68
N ALA A 272 -6.84 -26.14 20.96
CA ALA A 272 -6.24 -26.26 19.63
C ALA A 272 -4.96 -27.13 19.69
N ALA A 273 -4.07 -26.90 20.64
CA ALA A 273 -2.82 -27.66 20.78
C ALA A 273 -3.03 -29.11 21.23
N ALA A 274 -4.17 -29.43 21.85
CA ALA A 274 -4.51 -30.76 22.31
C ALA A 274 -5.25 -31.61 21.25
N ARG A 275 -5.57 -31.06 20.07
CA ARG A 275 -6.34 -31.75 19.05
C ARG A 275 -5.59 -32.94 18.45
N GLU A 276 -6.33 -33.99 18.08
CA GLU A 276 -5.73 -35.23 17.57
C GLU A 276 -5.10 -35.09 16.18
N ASP A 277 -5.67 -34.24 15.32
CA ASP A 277 -5.26 -34.07 13.92
C ASP A 277 -4.88 -32.61 13.65
N GLU A 278 -3.59 -32.32 13.74
CA GLU A 278 -3.06 -30.97 13.52
C GLU A 278 -3.10 -30.53 12.04
N SER A 279 -3.38 -31.45 11.11
CA SER A 279 -3.58 -31.11 9.69
C SER A 279 -4.91 -30.42 9.45
N LYS A 280 -5.89 -30.61 10.35
CA LYS A 280 -7.15 -29.88 10.33
C LYS A 280 -6.99 -28.52 10.97
N ARG A 281 -7.65 -27.54 10.36
CA ARG A 281 -7.73 -26.19 10.89
C ARG A 281 -8.64 -26.16 12.12
N PHE A 282 -8.17 -25.49 13.17
CA PHE A 282 -8.94 -25.25 14.38
C PHE A 282 -9.45 -23.80 14.36
N TYR A 283 -10.76 -23.61 14.43
CA TYR A 283 -11.42 -22.31 14.28
C TYR A 283 -11.82 -21.74 15.64
N ILE A 284 -11.24 -20.60 15.99
CA ILE A 284 -11.59 -19.84 17.20
C ILE A 284 -12.34 -18.59 16.75
N PHE A 285 -13.59 -18.43 17.20
CA PHE A 285 -14.32 -17.17 17.07
C PHE A 285 -14.20 -16.36 18.36
N VAL A 286 -14.06 -15.04 18.21
CA VAL A 286 -13.94 -14.10 19.32
C VAL A 286 -15.02 -13.04 19.15
N LYS A 287 -16.04 -13.10 20.02
CA LYS A 287 -17.09 -12.09 20.04
C LYS A 287 -16.52 -10.71 20.34
N GLN A 288 -17.23 -9.66 19.93
CA GLN A 288 -16.83 -8.30 20.26
C GLN A 288 -16.66 -8.08 21.78
N GLY A 289 -15.53 -7.49 22.17
CA GLY A 289 -15.14 -7.25 23.55
C GLY A 289 -13.67 -6.84 23.69
N ASP A 290 -13.32 -6.31 24.86
CA ASP A 290 -11.95 -5.99 25.26
C ASP A 290 -11.46 -7.05 26.26
N TYR A 291 -10.61 -7.95 25.78
CA TYR A 291 -10.13 -9.11 26.53
C TYR A 291 -8.77 -8.84 27.15
N VAL A 292 -8.74 -8.83 28.48
CA VAL A 292 -7.49 -8.73 29.26
C VAL A 292 -6.98 -10.15 29.54
N ILE A 293 -5.79 -10.46 29.03
CA ILE A 293 -5.14 -11.75 29.24
C ILE A 293 -4.23 -11.65 30.48
N PRO A 294 -4.52 -12.41 31.56
CA PRO A 294 -3.69 -12.39 32.76
C PRO A 294 -2.31 -12.97 32.49
N ALA A 295 -1.29 -12.43 33.16
CA ALA A 295 0.04 -13.01 33.12
C ALA A 295 0.04 -14.40 33.78
N SER A 296 0.98 -15.26 33.36
CA SER A 296 1.08 -16.64 33.80
C SER A 296 1.19 -16.76 35.32
N GLU A 297 0.40 -17.65 35.92
CA GLU A 297 0.50 -17.95 37.36
C GLU A 297 1.75 -18.78 37.71
N THR A 298 2.34 -19.45 36.72
CA THR A 298 3.40 -20.45 36.93
C THR A 298 4.75 -20.05 36.33
N SER A 299 4.76 -19.16 35.35
CA SER A 299 5.97 -18.74 34.62
C SER A 299 6.35 -17.31 34.96
N LYS A 300 7.65 -17.02 34.96
CA LYS A 300 8.20 -15.68 35.23
C LYS A 300 9.05 -15.18 34.06
N VAL A 301 9.15 -13.88 33.92
CA VAL A 301 10.10 -13.25 32.98
C VAL A 301 11.52 -13.49 33.45
N GLU A 302 12.38 -13.99 32.57
CA GLU A 302 13.77 -14.31 32.88
C GLU A 302 14.51 -13.10 33.48
N GLY A 303 15.24 -13.34 34.57
CA GLY A 303 15.98 -12.29 35.28
C GLY A 303 15.14 -11.39 36.19
N THR A 304 13.82 -11.64 36.33
CA THR A 304 12.93 -10.84 37.19
C THR A 304 12.06 -11.71 38.10
N ASN A 305 11.28 -11.07 38.98
CA ASN A 305 10.25 -11.75 39.79
C ASN A 305 8.83 -11.56 39.23
N TYR A 306 8.68 -10.91 38.07
CA TYR A 306 7.38 -10.66 37.48
C TYR A 306 6.85 -11.89 36.74
N PRO A 307 5.53 -12.16 36.81
CA PRO A 307 4.92 -13.24 36.04
C PRO A 307 5.04 -12.98 34.53
N HIS A 308 5.17 -14.03 33.73
CA HIS A 308 5.35 -13.92 32.29
C HIS A 308 4.02 -13.56 31.60
N PRO A 309 3.92 -12.44 30.86
CA PRO A 309 2.64 -11.96 30.35
C PRO A 309 2.24 -12.54 28.98
N ALA A 310 3.15 -13.26 28.31
CA ALA A 310 2.91 -13.76 26.97
C ALA A 310 1.96 -14.96 26.89
N THR A 311 1.10 -14.91 25.87
CA THR A 311 0.27 -16.03 25.42
C THR A 311 1.03 -16.80 24.35
N ILE A 312 1.48 -18.01 24.69
CA ILE A 312 2.27 -18.87 23.80
C ILE A 312 1.34 -19.62 22.85
N VAL A 313 1.64 -19.57 21.56
CA VAL A 313 0.99 -20.36 20.52
C VAL A 313 2.04 -21.25 19.85
N ASN A 314 1.81 -22.56 19.85
CA ASN A 314 2.82 -23.55 19.45
C ASN A 314 2.23 -24.71 18.64
N THR A 315 1.09 -24.50 17.99
CA THR A 315 0.42 -25.49 17.13
C THR A 315 0.03 -24.83 15.80
N PRO A 316 0.11 -25.54 14.66
CA PRO A 316 -0.16 -24.96 13.34
C PRO A 316 -1.65 -24.83 13.05
N ASN A 317 -2.02 -24.28 11.89
CA ASN A 317 -3.38 -24.33 11.33
C ASN A 317 -4.48 -23.79 12.26
N VAL A 318 -4.24 -22.74 13.02
CA VAL A 318 -5.28 -22.12 13.85
C VAL A 318 -5.80 -20.85 13.18
N SER A 319 -7.12 -20.67 13.21
CA SER A 319 -7.78 -19.42 12.86
C SER A 319 -8.27 -18.71 14.11
N ILE A 320 -7.99 -17.41 14.24
CA ILE A 320 -8.56 -16.55 15.28
C ILE A 320 -9.34 -15.43 14.58
N ILE A 321 -10.66 -15.48 14.69
CA ILE A 321 -11.57 -14.61 13.96
C ILE A 321 -12.30 -13.73 14.96
N GLY A 322 -12.06 -12.43 14.91
CA GLY A 322 -12.84 -11.47 15.67
C GLY A 322 -14.14 -11.11 14.96
N GLU A 323 -15.08 -10.60 15.73
CA GLU A 323 -16.34 -10.10 15.18
C GLU A 323 -16.16 -8.80 14.38
N GLY A 324 -15.09 -8.06 14.68
CA GLY A 324 -14.68 -6.82 14.03
C GLY A 324 -13.37 -6.28 14.63
N MET A 325 -12.49 -5.73 13.78
CA MET A 325 -11.18 -5.23 14.23
C MET A 325 -11.29 -4.14 15.31
N ASP A 326 -12.25 -3.22 15.16
CA ASP A 326 -12.40 -2.06 16.06
C ASP A 326 -13.12 -2.38 17.38
N ASN A 327 -13.83 -3.50 17.47
CA ASN A 327 -14.62 -3.87 18.65
C ASN A 327 -14.16 -5.18 19.31
N THR A 328 -13.11 -5.83 18.80
CA THR A 328 -12.56 -7.08 19.35
C THR A 328 -11.07 -6.88 19.64
N SER A 329 -10.67 -6.79 20.91
CA SER A 329 -9.28 -6.53 21.27
C SER A 329 -8.71 -7.42 22.36
N PHE A 330 -7.43 -7.76 22.24
CA PHE A 330 -6.65 -8.45 23.27
C PHE A 330 -5.58 -7.54 23.85
N VAL A 331 -5.35 -7.62 25.16
CA VAL A 331 -4.22 -6.95 25.84
C VAL A 331 -3.69 -7.82 26.97
N ASN A 332 -2.37 -7.96 27.08
CA ASN A 332 -1.76 -8.66 28.21
C ASN A 332 -1.65 -7.76 29.45
N THR A 333 -1.58 -8.38 30.63
CA THR A 333 -1.28 -7.65 31.88
C THR A 333 0.23 -7.54 32.10
N VAL A 334 0.71 -6.32 32.35
CA VAL A 334 2.13 -6.03 32.62
C VAL A 334 2.26 -5.14 33.87
N PRO A 335 3.44 -5.09 34.51
CA PRO A 335 3.67 -4.15 35.61
C PRO A 335 3.48 -2.71 35.14
N TYR A 336 2.66 -1.95 35.86
CA TYR A 336 2.46 -0.53 35.55
C TYR A 336 3.78 0.23 35.66
N THR A 337 4.07 1.07 34.67
CA THR A 337 5.22 1.98 34.65
C THR A 337 4.78 3.31 34.06
N GLU A 338 5.18 4.40 34.69
CA GLU A 338 4.90 5.76 34.21
C GLU A 338 5.66 6.02 32.88
N PRO A 339 5.03 6.68 31.88
CA PRO A 339 5.70 7.08 30.65
C PRO A 339 7.01 7.83 30.90
N GLY A 340 8.05 7.50 30.15
CA GLY A 340 9.41 8.02 30.33
C GLY A 340 10.26 7.26 31.34
N THR A 341 9.72 6.22 31.99
CA THR A 341 10.49 5.27 32.80
C THR A 341 10.49 3.90 32.12
N THR A 342 11.64 3.24 32.10
CA THR A 342 11.79 1.90 31.53
C THR A 342 11.04 0.85 32.36
N ASN A 343 10.16 0.08 31.73
CA ASN A 343 9.43 -1.01 32.34
C ASN A 343 10.39 -2.14 32.76
N PRO A 344 10.24 -2.73 33.96
CA PRO A 344 11.17 -3.76 34.45
C PRO A 344 11.20 -5.06 33.63
N ILE A 345 10.20 -5.32 32.80
CA ILE A 345 10.15 -6.50 31.93
C ILE A 345 10.29 -6.17 30.44
N GLU A 346 10.73 -4.96 30.10
CA GLU A 346 10.88 -4.56 28.70
C GLU A 346 11.86 -5.46 27.93
N GLY A 347 11.54 -5.67 26.66
CA GLY A 347 12.32 -6.46 25.72
C GLY A 347 11.48 -7.46 24.94
N LEU A 348 11.88 -7.69 23.70
CA LEU A 348 11.56 -8.91 22.98
C LEU A 348 12.00 -10.11 23.82
N GLY A 349 11.20 -11.18 23.86
CA GLY A 349 11.47 -12.32 24.74
C GLY A 349 10.67 -12.35 26.04
N LYS A 350 10.01 -11.25 26.41
CA LYS A 350 9.67 -10.99 27.81
C LYS A 350 8.27 -10.47 28.08
N CYS A 351 7.72 -9.66 27.19
CA CYS A 351 6.52 -8.85 27.50
C CYS A 351 5.50 -8.78 26.37
N GLU A 352 5.63 -9.64 25.37
CA GLU A 352 4.72 -9.71 24.23
C GLU A 352 3.32 -10.21 24.61
N THR A 353 2.30 -9.84 23.84
CA THR A 353 0.92 -10.32 24.09
C THR A 353 0.70 -11.72 23.52
N PHE A 354 1.03 -11.92 22.25
CA PHE A 354 1.13 -13.23 21.64
C PHE A 354 2.57 -13.52 21.22
N ARG A 355 3.02 -14.75 21.52
CA ARG A 355 4.26 -15.32 20.99
C ARG A 355 3.91 -16.55 20.17
N PHE A 356 4.08 -16.45 18.86
CA PHE A 356 4.00 -17.61 17.98
C PHE A 356 5.37 -18.28 17.96
N GLU A 357 5.41 -19.52 18.43
CA GLU A 357 6.60 -20.35 18.32
C GLU A 357 6.75 -20.89 16.90
N SER A 358 7.90 -21.53 16.60
CA SER A 358 8.20 -22.06 15.27
C SER A 358 7.17 -23.03 14.68
N GLN A 359 6.35 -23.65 15.53
CA GLN A 359 5.31 -24.60 15.18
C GLN A 359 4.00 -23.91 14.78
N ALA A 360 3.79 -22.67 15.18
CA ALA A 360 2.60 -21.87 14.85
C ALA A 360 2.72 -21.36 13.40
N THR A 361 2.59 -22.30 12.48
CA THR A 361 2.64 -22.10 11.02
C THR A 361 1.24 -22.18 10.42
N ASN A 362 1.02 -21.49 9.30
CA ASN A 362 -0.29 -21.41 8.65
C ASN A 362 -1.38 -20.84 9.57
N MET A 363 -1.01 -19.87 10.42
CA MET A 363 -1.94 -19.14 11.27
C MET A 363 -2.78 -18.17 10.42
N TYR A 364 -4.04 -17.99 10.78
CA TYR A 364 -4.91 -17.02 10.13
C TYR A 364 -5.62 -16.17 11.18
N LEU A 365 -5.38 -14.86 11.15
CA LEU A 365 -6.04 -13.91 12.03
C LEU A 365 -6.84 -12.94 11.17
N GLN A 366 -8.10 -12.73 11.56
CA GLN A 366 -8.95 -11.75 10.90
C GLN A 366 -9.76 -10.94 11.92
N ASP A 367 -9.92 -9.64 11.64
CA ASP A 367 -10.85 -8.74 12.35
C ASP A 367 -10.60 -8.65 13.87
N VAL A 368 -9.32 -8.56 14.28
CA VAL A 368 -8.92 -8.44 15.69
C VAL A 368 -7.89 -7.34 15.90
N THR A 369 -7.95 -6.69 17.06
CA THR A 369 -6.88 -5.84 17.57
C THR A 369 -6.05 -6.57 18.63
N ILE A 370 -4.72 -6.58 18.50
CA ILE A 370 -3.80 -7.09 19.52
C ILE A 370 -2.98 -5.90 20.04
N LYS A 371 -3.10 -5.62 21.34
CA LYS A 371 -2.42 -4.51 22.02
C LYS A 371 -1.36 -5.07 22.97
N ASN A 372 -0.16 -4.49 22.97
CA ASN A 372 0.76 -4.69 24.08
C ASN A 372 0.29 -3.86 25.29
N GLY A 373 0.37 -4.43 26.50
CA GLY A 373 -0.03 -3.77 27.74
C GLY A 373 0.95 -2.73 28.27
N LEU A 374 2.16 -2.62 27.71
CA LEU A 374 3.12 -1.58 28.06
C LEU A 374 2.58 -0.20 27.68
N GLN A 375 2.84 0.78 28.55
CA GLN A 375 2.56 2.18 28.24
C GLN A 375 3.55 2.70 27.19
N ASP A 376 3.09 3.58 26.30
CA ASP A 376 3.96 4.29 25.37
C ASP A 376 5.14 4.94 26.13
N ASN A 377 6.33 4.95 25.50
CA ASN A 377 7.57 5.47 26.08
C ASN A 377 8.04 4.77 27.37
N THR A 378 7.76 3.45 27.52
CA THR A 378 8.28 2.64 28.64
C THR A 378 9.22 1.49 28.23
N GLY A 379 9.63 1.43 26.97
CA GLY A 379 10.59 0.44 26.45
C GLY A 379 9.99 -0.47 25.38
N ARG A 380 10.70 -1.54 25.06
CA ARG A 380 10.34 -2.51 23.99
C ARG A 380 9.27 -3.48 24.47
N GLY A 381 8.25 -3.71 23.65
CA GLY A 381 7.24 -4.75 23.88
C GLY A 381 6.31 -4.97 22.71
N ALA A 382 6.35 -6.18 22.16
CA ALA A 382 5.59 -6.54 20.97
C ALA A 382 4.12 -6.82 21.28
N ALA A 383 3.21 -6.36 20.44
CA ALA A 383 1.87 -6.95 20.40
C ALA A 383 1.97 -8.42 19.94
N LEU A 384 2.83 -8.69 18.94
CA LEU A 384 3.05 -10.02 18.40
C LEU A 384 4.53 -10.27 18.09
N GLU A 385 5.08 -11.36 18.65
CA GLU A 385 6.31 -11.98 18.15
C GLU A 385 5.96 -13.21 17.31
N ASP A 386 6.34 -13.21 16.03
CA ASP A 386 5.98 -14.24 15.07
C ASP A 386 7.18 -15.12 14.67
N GLY A 387 7.28 -16.30 15.30
CA GLY A 387 8.27 -17.31 14.97
C GLY A 387 7.86 -18.30 13.87
N GLY A 388 6.66 -18.18 13.30
CA GLY A 388 6.10 -19.14 12.35
C GLY A 388 6.55 -18.97 10.89
N ASP A 389 5.81 -19.59 9.98
CA ASP A 389 5.87 -19.44 8.51
C ASP A 389 4.44 -19.54 7.97
N LYS A 390 4.17 -18.83 6.87
CA LYS A 390 2.87 -18.76 6.21
C LYS A 390 1.73 -18.19 7.06
N ASN A 391 2.04 -17.21 7.91
CA ASN A 391 1.04 -16.60 8.77
C ASN A 391 0.36 -15.42 8.06
N VAL A 392 -0.97 -15.38 8.16
CA VAL A 392 -1.85 -14.43 7.46
C VAL A 392 -2.62 -13.58 8.46
N PHE A 393 -2.62 -12.27 8.24
CA PHE A 393 -3.28 -11.27 9.07
C PHE A 393 -4.15 -10.37 8.18
N LYS A 394 -5.47 -10.58 8.19
CA LYS A 394 -6.42 -9.80 7.38
C LYS A 394 -7.20 -8.84 8.27
N ASN A 395 -7.13 -7.54 8.02
CA ASN A 395 -7.80 -6.54 8.87
C ASN A 395 -7.45 -6.70 10.36
N VAL A 396 -6.16 -6.85 10.66
CA VAL A 396 -5.63 -6.98 12.02
C VAL A 396 -4.96 -5.69 12.42
N ARG A 397 -5.26 -5.22 13.64
CA ARG A 397 -4.54 -4.09 14.24
C ARG A 397 -3.52 -4.57 15.26
N LEU A 398 -2.23 -4.31 15.03
CA LEU A 398 -1.21 -4.46 16.08
C LEU A 398 -0.92 -3.10 16.69
N TYR A 399 -1.09 -3.00 18.01
CA TYR A 399 -1.03 -1.74 18.74
C TYR A 399 0.04 -1.81 19.81
N GLY A 400 1.11 -1.03 19.63
CA GLY A 400 2.19 -0.91 20.59
C GLY A 400 2.91 0.42 20.44
N TYR A 401 4.17 0.44 20.86
CA TYR A 401 5.03 1.63 20.81
C TYR A 401 6.41 1.31 20.24
N GLN A 402 7.24 0.57 20.98
CA GLN A 402 8.54 0.10 20.50
C GLN A 402 8.49 -1.41 20.24
N ASP A 403 8.95 -1.83 19.07
CA ASP A 403 8.95 -3.23 18.61
C ASP A 403 7.55 -3.87 18.52
N THR A 404 6.51 -3.12 18.12
CA THR A 404 5.10 -3.58 18.08
C THR A 404 4.90 -4.94 17.40
N TYR A 405 5.56 -5.20 16.28
CA TYR A 405 5.58 -6.48 15.59
C TYR A 405 7.02 -6.94 15.41
N ASN A 406 7.29 -8.18 15.81
CA ASN A 406 8.58 -8.81 15.58
C ASN A 406 8.45 -10.08 14.74
N SER A 407 8.97 -10.09 13.51
CA SER A 407 9.10 -11.30 12.71
C SER A 407 10.37 -12.06 13.09
N ARG A 408 10.24 -13.07 13.93
CA ARG A 408 11.37 -13.69 14.64
C ARG A 408 12.05 -14.82 13.85
N ASN A 409 11.44 -15.28 12.76
CA ASN A 409 11.95 -16.36 11.93
C ASN A 409 12.52 -15.83 10.60
N ASN A 410 13.84 -15.89 10.45
CA ASN A 410 14.53 -15.47 9.21
C ASN A 410 14.11 -16.28 7.96
N SER A 411 13.49 -17.44 8.14
CA SER A 411 12.95 -18.27 7.06
C SER A 411 11.42 -18.20 6.96
N GLY A 412 10.78 -17.31 7.73
CA GLY A 412 9.34 -17.16 7.78
C GLY A 412 8.82 -16.25 6.65
N ARG A 413 7.59 -16.51 6.23
CA ARG A 413 6.80 -15.62 5.39
C ARG A 413 5.55 -15.17 6.11
N TYR A 414 5.23 -13.89 5.99
CA TYR A 414 4.17 -13.23 6.72
C TYR A 414 3.38 -12.32 5.77
N TYR A 415 2.06 -12.48 5.73
CA TYR A 415 1.20 -11.70 4.84
C TYR A 415 0.17 -10.92 5.64
N PHE A 416 0.20 -9.60 5.48
CA PHE A 416 -0.76 -8.66 6.06
C PHE A 416 -1.59 -8.05 4.94
N GLU A 417 -2.92 -8.06 5.09
CA GLU A 417 -3.86 -7.47 4.13
C GLU A 417 -4.86 -6.57 4.84
N GLY A 418 -4.78 -5.26 4.58
CA GLY A 418 -5.55 -4.27 5.32
C GLY A 418 -5.16 -4.18 6.80
N GLY A 419 -6.02 -3.57 7.61
CA GLY A 419 -5.76 -3.35 9.04
C GLY A 419 -4.78 -2.21 9.31
N GLU A 420 -4.25 -2.17 10.54
CA GLU A 420 -3.50 -1.02 11.04
C GLU A 420 -2.34 -1.41 11.97
N GLN A 421 -1.12 -0.96 11.71
CA GLN A 421 0.04 -1.22 12.59
C GLN A 421 0.50 0.09 13.22
N ARG A 422 0.43 0.18 14.56
CA ARG A 422 0.77 1.40 15.31
C ARG A 422 2.05 1.22 16.11
N GLY A 423 2.94 2.21 16.02
CA GLY A 423 4.09 2.33 16.91
C GLY A 423 4.89 3.61 16.68
N ARG A 424 6.11 3.66 17.24
CA ARG A 424 7.05 4.77 17.11
C ARG A 424 8.46 4.29 16.76
N THR A 425 9.07 3.51 17.65
CA THR A 425 10.48 3.11 17.52
C THR A 425 10.56 1.66 17.08
N ASP A 426 11.23 1.40 15.97
CA ASP A 426 11.50 0.07 15.44
C ASP A 426 10.24 -0.83 15.34
N PHE A 427 9.07 -0.24 15.09
CA PHE A 427 7.84 -0.92 15.50
C PHE A 427 7.47 -2.11 14.59
N LEU A 428 8.00 -2.20 13.37
CA LEU A 428 8.02 -3.42 12.57
C LEU A 428 9.47 -3.88 12.43
N CYS A 429 9.87 -4.95 13.12
CA CYS A 429 11.27 -5.37 13.14
C CYS A 429 11.46 -6.90 13.03
N GLY A 430 12.65 -7.34 12.65
CA GLY A 430 12.99 -8.75 12.56
C GLY A 430 13.29 -9.24 11.15
N GLY A 431 13.33 -10.56 10.96
CA GLY A 431 13.76 -11.22 9.73
C GLY A 431 12.62 -11.89 8.97
N GLY A 432 12.97 -12.58 7.89
CA GLY A 432 12.01 -13.23 7.00
C GLY A 432 11.41 -12.28 5.96
N ASP A 433 10.42 -12.77 5.22
CA ASP A 433 9.77 -12.04 4.14
C ASP A 433 8.35 -11.63 4.59
N ALA A 434 8.17 -10.35 4.89
CA ALA A 434 6.89 -9.79 5.33
C ALA A 434 6.29 -8.90 4.23
N TYR A 435 5.06 -9.19 3.84
CA TYR A 435 4.34 -8.46 2.80
C TYR A 435 3.13 -7.76 3.40
N PHE A 436 3.19 -6.44 3.43
CA PHE A 436 2.12 -5.56 3.90
C PHE A 436 1.38 -5.04 2.67
N ASN A 437 0.14 -5.49 2.47
CA ASN A 437 -0.70 -5.16 1.33
C ASN A 437 -1.88 -4.28 1.77
N GLY A 438 -1.92 -3.01 1.36
CA GLY A 438 -3.02 -2.10 1.71
C GLY A 438 -3.12 -1.79 3.21
N VAL A 439 -2.01 -1.92 3.96
CA VAL A 439 -1.98 -1.75 5.42
C VAL A 439 -1.86 -0.26 5.76
N THR A 440 -2.55 0.17 6.82
CA THR A 440 -2.34 1.49 7.41
C THR A 440 -1.23 1.43 8.46
N LEU A 441 -0.18 2.23 8.29
CA LEU A 441 0.99 2.30 9.17
C LEU A 441 0.91 3.61 9.96
N VAL A 442 0.88 3.52 11.28
CA VAL A 442 0.57 4.65 12.17
C VAL A 442 1.76 4.98 13.06
N MET A 443 2.37 6.12 12.77
CA MET A 443 3.35 6.75 13.64
C MET A 443 2.61 7.46 14.77
N CYS A 444 2.75 6.96 16.01
CA CYS A 444 2.02 7.52 17.15
C CYS A 444 2.62 8.82 17.72
N GLU A 445 3.90 9.07 17.48
CA GLU A 445 4.62 10.25 17.98
C GLU A 445 5.75 10.62 17.01
N ALA A 446 6.19 11.88 17.04
CA ALA A 446 7.37 12.34 16.31
C ALA A 446 8.63 11.54 16.70
N GLY A 447 9.56 11.41 15.76
CA GLY A 447 10.75 10.57 15.89
C GLY A 447 10.50 9.11 15.56
N GLY A 448 11.53 8.29 15.77
CA GLY A 448 11.43 6.84 15.62
C GLY A 448 11.58 6.34 14.19
N PHE A 449 11.30 5.04 14.02
CA PHE A 449 11.67 4.25 12.86
C PHE A 449 10.55 3.25 12.57
N LEU A 450 10.00 3.31 11.36
CA LEU A 450 8.86 2.48 10.96
C LEU A 450 9.29 1.01 10.77
N ALA A 451 10.12 0.74 9.76
CA ALA A 451 10.55 -0.60 9.40
C ALA A 451 12.02 -0.84 9.75
N VAL A 452 12.31 -1.90 10.49
CA VAL A 452 13.65 -2.25 10.95
C VAL A 452 13.93 -3.73 10.66
N PRO A 453 13.97 -4.10 9.36
CA PRO A 453 14.24 -5.46 8.96
C PRO A 453 15.68 -5.85 9.27
N SER A 454 15.90 -7.15 9.47
CA SER A 454 17.20 -7.77 9.66
C SER A 454 17.52 -8.73 8.51
N THR A 455 17.56 -10.04 8.74
CA THR A 455 17.88 -11.03 7.72
C THR A 455 16.63 -11.48 6.98
N PRO A 456 16.45 -11.14 5.69
CA PRO A 456 15.34 -11.62 4.90
C PRO A 456 15.49 -13.12 4.64
N LYS A 457 14.38 -13.78 4.32
CA LYS A 457 14.46 -15.11 3.71
C LYS A 457 14.96 -14.97 2.27
N LYS A 458 14.39 -14.00 1.54
CA LYS A 458 14.82 -13.62 0.19
C LYS A 458 14.50 -12.19 -0.18
N TYR A 459 13.32 -11.69 0.17
CA TYR A 459 12.80 -10.42 -0.30
C TYR A 459 12.66 -9.36 0.80
N GLY A 460 12.66 -9.74 2.07
CA GLY A 460 12.56 -8.81 3.20
C GLY A 460 11.17 -8.20 3.32
N TYR A 461 11.11 -6.94 3.70
CA TYR A 461 9.85 -6.26 3.98
C TYR A 461 9.35 -5.50 2.74
N ILE A 462 8.14 -5.83 2.29
CA ILE A 462 7.48 -5.19 1.15
C ILE A 462 6.22 -4.50 1.64
N PHE A 463 6.15 -3.18 1.43
CA PHE A 463 4.98 -2.35 1.71
C PHE A 463 4.33 -1.98 0.38
N MET A 464 3.28 -2.70 0.00
CA MET A 464 2.55 -2.53 -1.25
C MET A 464 1.23 -1.81 -0.99
N ASP A 465 0.95 -0.75 -1.75
CA ASP A 465 -0.31 0.02 -1.69
C ASP A 465 -0.66 0.49 -0.25
N CYS A 466 0.35 0.67 0.62
CA CYS A 466 0.16 1.01 2.02
C CYS A 466 -0.13 2.51 2.22
N THR A 467 -0.70 2.86 3.37
CA THR A 467 -0.85 4.26 3.79
C THR A 467 -0.04 4.52 5.06
N ILE A 468 0.75 5.59 5.12
CA ILE A 468 1.42 6.05 6.34
C ILE A 468 0.73 7.30 6.87
N LYS A 469 0.36 7.32 8.15
CA LYS A 469 -0.22 8.50 8.82
C LYS A 469 0.41 8.73 10.20
N GLY A 470 0.30 9.97 10.68
CA GLY A 470 0.65 10.35 12.05
C GLY A 470 -0.59 10.52 12.92
N GLU A 471 -0.52 10.14 14.20
CA GLU A 471 -1.61 10.43 15.16
C GLU A 471 -1.71 11.92 15.51
N ASN A 472 -0.63 12.68 15.29
CA ASN A 472 -0.56 14.11 15.52
C ASN A 472 0.29 14.81 14.45
N SER A 473 0.16 16.14 14.36
CA SER A 473 0.86 16.96 13.36
C SER A 473 2.37 16.96 13.50
N ASP A 474 2.90 16.68 14.69
CA ASP A 474 4.33 16.76 14.96
C ASP A 474 5.10 15.58 14.34
N VAL A 475 4.40 14.51 13.95
CA VAL A 475 4.97 13.38 13.20
C VAL A 475 5.50 13.81 11.83
N ASP A 476 4.78 14.73 11.17
CA ASP A 476 5.08 15.11 9.79
C ASP A 476 6.49 15.74 9.66
N GLY A 477 7.32 15.16 8.81
CA GLY A 477 8.73 15.49 8.61
C GLY A 477 9.68 14.99 9.71
N ASN A 478 9.19 14.28 10.73
CA ASN A 478 9.95 13.98 11.94
C ASN A 478 10.14 12.48 12.25
N TYR A 479 9.95 11.57 11.29
CA TYR A 479 10.25 10.14 11.48
C TYR A 479 11.04 9.56 10.30
N SER A 480 11.59 8.35 10.45
CA SER A 480 12.21 7.61 9.34
C SER A 480 11.39 6.39 8.93
N LEU A 481 11.35 6.14 7.61
CA LEU A 481 10.81 4.93 6.99
C LEU A 481 11.50 3.66 7.50
N GLY A 482 12.75 3.75 7.94
CA GLY A 482 13.42 2.62 8.55
C GLY A 482 14.89 2.83 8.86
N ARG A 483 15.49 1.78 9.42
CA ARG A 483 16.92 1.66 9.67
C ARG A 483 17.37 0.19 9.63
N PRO A 484 18.61 -0.12 9.25
CA PRO A 484 19.05 -1.48 8.96
C PRO A 484 19.45 -2.24 10.24
N TRP A 485 18.68 -3.27 10.64
CA TRP A 485 19.10 -4.13 11.75
C TRP A 485 20.05 -5.23 11.27
N GLY A 486 21.30 -4.86 11.03
CA GLY A 486 22.36 -5.75 10.57
C GLY A 486 23.12 -5.20 9.36
N ASP A 487 23.98 -6.05 8.79
CA ASP A 487 25.01 -5.63 7.84
C ASP A 487 24.76 -6.29 6.47
N GLY A 488 24.38 -5.48 5.48
CA GLY A 488 24.28 -5.89 4.07
C GLY A 488 23.19 -6.90 3.75
N THR A 489 22.27 -7.16 4.69
CA THR A 489 21.12 -8.06 4.51
C THR A 489 19.75 -7.36 4.58
N PRO A 490 19.54 -6.27 5.35
CA PRO A 490 18.21 -5.66 5.48
C PRO A 490 17.62 -5.18 4.15
N ILE A 491 16.35 -5.51 3.90
CA ILE A 491 15.58 -5.04 2.73
C ILE A 491 14.23 -4.50 3.20
N ALA A 492 13.90 -3.27 2.78
CA ALA A 492 12.61 -2.63 2.97
C ALA A 492 12.24 -1.84 1.70
N LEU A 493 11.13 -2.23 1.07
CA LEU A 493 10.66 -1.62 -0.18
C LEU A 493 9.26 -1.05 0.03
N TYR A 494 9.09 0.23 -0.29
CA TYR A 494 7.80 0.91 -0.27
C TYR A 494 7.33 1.18 -1.69
N ILE A 495 6.24 0.55 -2.11
CA ILE A 495 5.74 0.58 -3.49
C ILE A 495 4.29 1.09 -3.46
N ASN A 496 4.03 2.15 -4.24
CA ASN A 496 2.73 2.83 -4.30
C ASN A 496 2.21 3.27 -2.93
N THR A 497 3.11 3.69 -2.03
CA THR A 497 2.74 4.04 -0.66
C THR A 497 2.23 5.48 -0.59
N ARG A 498 1.03 5.67 -0.04
CA ARG A 498 0.45 7.01 0.23
C ARG A 498 0.87 7.49 1.62
N MET A 499 1.60 8.59 1.69
CA MET A 499 2.13 9.18 2.91
C MET A 499 1.32 10.43 3.28
N GLU A 500 0.41 10.28 4.25
CA GLU A 500 -0.33 11.41 4.85
C GLU A 500 0.55 12.25 5.77
N ALA A 501 1.44 11.60 6.53
CA ALA A 501 2.58 12.23 7.18
C ALA A 501 3.84 11.85 6.40
N GLN A 502 4.69 12.83 6.11
CA GLN A 502 5.94 12.64 5.40
C GLN A 502 7.07 12.24 6.36
N PRO A 503 8.00 11.37 5.95
CA PRO A 503 9.21 11.13 6.73
C PRO A 503 10.15 12.35 6.65
N THR A 504 11.23 12.32 7.42
CA THR A 504 12.39 13.21 7.19
C THR A 504 12.83 13.16 5.72
N ALA A 505 13.47 14.23 5.22
CA ALA A 505 13.95 14.28 3.83
C ALA A 505 14.87 13.10 3.48
N GLU A 506 15.79 12.75 4.40
CA GLU A 506 16.68 11.58 4.26
C GLU A 506 15.92 10.25 4.19
N GLY A 507 14.70 10.19 4.73
CA GLY A 507 13.79 9.04 4.73
C GLY A 507 14.26 7.89 5.62
N TRP A 508 15.56 7.64 5.71
CA TRP A 508 16.17 6.49 6.37
C TRP A 508 17.17 6.94 7.42
N SER A 509 17.35 6.14 8.46
CA SER A 509 18.26 6.43 9.57
C SER A 509 19.32 5.35 9.77
N GLU A 510 20.39 5.73 10.46
CA GLU A 510 21.44 4.80 10.87
C GLU A 510 21.00 3.89 12.02
N MET A 511 21.63 2.71 12.11
CA MET A 511 21.56 1.82 13.27
C MET A 511 22.96 1.31 13.61
N GLY A 512 23.72 2.14 14.35
CA GLY A 512 25.15 1.89 14.53
C GLY A 512 25.87 1.90 13.17
N ASP A 513 26.69 0.88 12.92
CA ASP A 513 27.45 0.73 11.66
C ASP A 513 26.70 -0.14 10.62
N GLY A 514 25.45 -0.54 10.90
CA GLY A 514 24.64 -1.37 10.01
C GLY A 514 24.27 -0.68 8.70
N TYR A 515 24.07 -1.46 7.65
CA TYR A 515 23.72 -0.97 6.32
C TYR A 515 22.77 -1.93 5.58
N PRO A 516 21.82 -1.44 4.77
CA PRO A 516 20.87 -2.29 4.08
C PRO A 516 21.49 -2.97 2.86
N ALA A 517 20.92 -4.10 2.46
CA ALA A 517 21.08 -4.59 1.09
C ALA A 517 20.34 -3.67 0.11
N ARG A 518 19.12 -3.24 0.49
CA ARG A 518 18.28 -2.36 -0.33
C ARG A 518 17.16 -1.72 0.49
N PHE A 519 17.21 -0.40 0.67
CA PHE A 519 16.08 0.40 1.15
C PHE A 519 15.65 1.34 0.05
N ALA A 520 14.44 1.17 -0.49
CA ALA A 520 14.01 1.91 -1.67
C ALA A 520 12.50 2.14 -1.74
N GLU A 521 12.13 3.11 -2.56
CA GLU A 521 10.76 3.53 -2.83
C GLU A 521 10.43 3.47 -4.32
N TYR A 522 9.17 3.21 -4.64
CA TYR A 522 8.56 3.40 -5.96
C TYR A 522 7.20 4.09 -5.83
N ASN A 523 6.99 5.17 -6.58
CA ASN A 523 5.70 5.83 -6.71
C ASN A 523 5.05 6.18 -5.34
N SER A 524 5.86 6.56 -4.35
CA SER A 524 5.35 7.10 -3.08
C SER A 524 4.65 8.43 -3.35
N THR A 525 3.48 8.64 -2.76
CA THR A 525 2.68 9.86 -2.96
C THR A 525 2.33 10.55 -1.64
N THR A 526 2.11 11.86 -1.69
CA THR A 526 1.53 12.63 -0.59
C THR A 526 0.05 12.33 -0.39
N ALA A 527 -0.55 12.85 0.68
CA ALA A 527 -2.01 12.75 0.93
C ALA A 527 -2.88 13.15 -0.27
N SER A 528 -2.44 14.15 -1.05
CA SER A 528 -3.13 14.68 -2.23
C SER A 528 -2.81 13.95 -3.54
N GLY A 529 -2.01 12.87 -3.49
CA GLY A 529 -1.64 12.08 -4.66
C GLY A 529 -0.45 12.61 -5.47
N THR A 530 0.27 13.63 -4.95
CA THR A 530 1.50 14.12 -5.61
C THR A 530 2.66 13.18 -5.33
N VAL A 531 3.39 12.76 -6.36
CA VAL A 531 4.59 11.91 -6.23
C VAL A 531 5.68 12.61 -5.42
N ILE A 532 6.27 11.88 -4.47
CA ILE A 532 7.33 12.35 -3.58
C ILE A 532 8.68 12.22 -4.30
N SER A 533 9.49 13.29 -4.28
CA SER A 533 10.86 13.24 -4.81
C SER A 533 11.78 12.45 -3.88
N LEU A 534 12.60 11.58 -4.45
CA LEU A 534 13.52 10.72 -3.71
C LEU A 534 14.98 11.25 -3.71
N ASN A 535 15.21 12.43 -4.27
CA ASN A 535 16.56 13.01 -4.46
C ASN A 535 17.34 13.16 -3.14
N ASP A 536 16.63 13.52 -2.07
CA ASP A 536 17.19 13.76 -0.74
C ASP A 536 17.26 12.50 0.12
N ARG A 537 16.76 11.36 -0.38
CA ARG A 537 16.84 10.10 0.35
C ARG A 537 18.29 9.69 0.57
N LYS A 538 18.54 9.12 1.75
CA LYS A 538 19.85 8.65 2.17
C LYS A 538 20.40 7.60 1.19
N LYS A 539 21.60 7.89 0.66
CA LYS A 539 22.30 7.05 -0.33
C LYS A 539 23.51 6.32 0.25
N THR A 540 23.80 6.54 1.52
CA THR A 540 25.00 6.00 2.17
C THR A 540 24.72 5.71 3.63
N PHE A 541 25.09 4.51 4.09
CA PHE A 541 24.94 4.02 5.46
C PHE A 541 26.29 3.60 6.03
N GLY A 542 26.43 3.65 7.36
CA GLY A 542 27.65 3.26 8.07
C GLY A 542 28.92 3.85 7.46
N ASP A 543 29.96 3.02 7.31
CA ASP A 543 31.28 3.38 6.77
C ASP A 543 31.31 3.52 5.22
N GLY A 544 30.29 4.16 4.63
CA GLY A 544 30.29 4.49 3.20
C GLY A 544 29.57 3.47 2.30
N HIS A 545 28.72 2.61 2.86
CA HIS A 545 27.97 1.62 2.08
C HIS A 545 26.86 2.28 1.26
N GLU A 546 26.94 2.14 -0.06
CA GLU A 546 25.96 2.73 -0.98
C GLU A 546 24.59 2.06 -0.85
N ASN A 547 23.54 2.88 -0.91
CA ASN A 547 22.17 2.47 -1.08
C ASN A 547 21.60 3.27 -2.25
N ASN A 548 20.95 2.60 -3.19
CA ASN A 548 20.11 3.31 -4.15
C ASN A 548 18.66 3.32 -3.60
N PRO A 549 18.09 4.51 -3.30
CA PRO A 549 16.77 4.63 -2.66
C PRO A 549 15.60 4.57 -3.64
N GLU A 550 15.85 4.39 -4.94
CA GLU A 550 14.83 4.42 -5.98
C GLU A 550 14.76 3.06 -6.67
N LEU A 551 13.53 2.53 -6.78
CA LEU A 551 13.23 1.39 -7.64
C LEU A 551 12.84 1.88 -9.04
N THR A 552 13.20 1.10 -10.06
CA THR A 552 12.58 1.26 -11.39
C THR A 552 11.17 0.69 -11.39
N GLU A 553 10.39 1.04 -12.41
CA GLU A 553 9.07 0.44 -12.64
C GLU A 553 9.15 -1.08 -12.81
N GLU A 554 10.12 -1.56 -13.59
CA GLU A 554 10.37 -2.99 -13.80
C GLU A 554 10.71 -3.72 -12.50
N GLU A 555 11.54 -3.09 -11.64
CA GLU A 555 11.84 -3.61 -10.31
C GLU A 555 10.58 -3.64 -9.44
N ALA A 556 9.78 -2.56 -9.42
CA ALA A 556 8.55 -2.51 -8.63
C ALA A 556 7.53 -3.56 -9.08
N ALA A 557 7.33 -3.72 -10.39
CA ALA A 557 6.40 -4.70 -10.99
C ALA A 557 6.78 -6.16 -10.68
N PHE A 558 8.04 -6.42 -10.31
CA PHE A 558 8.49 -7.75 -9.90
C PHE A 558 7.92 -8.19 -8.53
N TYR A 559 7.72 -7.27 -7.59
CA TYR A 559 7.37 -7.57 -6.19
C TYR A 559 5.86 -7.82 -5.98
N THR A 560 5.25 -8.64 -6.84
CA THR A 560 3.86 -9.11 -6.67
C THR A 560 3.74 -10.10 -5.52
N VAL A 561 2.53 -10.23 -4.93
CA VAL A 561 2.26 -11.22 -3.87
C VAL A 561 2.66 -12.63 -4.31
N ALA A 562 2.27 -13.05 -5.51
CA ALA A 562 2.61 -14.36 -6.06
C ALA A 562 4.13 -14.57 -6.13
N LYS A 563 4.90 -13.53 -6.46
CA LYS A 563 6.36 -13.63 -6.55
C LYS A 563 7.04 -13.73 -5.18
N VAL A 564 6.60 -12.88 -4.25
CA VAL A 564 7.24 -12.73 -2.94
C VAL A 564 6.80 -13.84 -1.99
N MET A 565 5.51 -14.17 -1.94
CA MET A 565 4.97 -15.18 -1.02
C MET A 565 5.04 -16.60 -1.61
N GLY A 566 4.87 -16.73 -2.93
CA GLY A 566 4.88 -18.03 -3.61
C GLY A 566 6.25 -18.69 -3.67
N GLU A 567 7.33 -17.91 -3.74
CA GLU A 567 8.73 -18.37 -3.77
C GLU A 567 8.96 -19.68 -4.56
N GLY A 568 9.10 -20.82 -3.87
CA GLY A 568 9.37 -22.13 -4.44
C GLY A 568 8.30 -23.17 -4.13
N ASP A 569 7.20 -22.79 -3.49
CA ASP A 569 6.09 -23.68 -3.11
C ASP A 569 4.71 -23.15 -3.53
N ASP A 570 4.68 -22.08 -4.33
CA ASP A 570 3.48 -21.41 -4.85
C ASP A 570 2.46 -21.05 -3.76
N TRP A 571 2.93 -20.77 -2.53
CA TRP A 571 2.05 -20.34 -1.45
C TRP A 571 1.33 -19.03 -1.81
N ASP A 572 0.01 -19.11 -1.87
CA ASP A 572 -0.89 -17.99 -2.17
C ASP A 572 -1.72 -17.60 -0.93
N PRO A 573 -1.33 -16.56 -0.20
CA PRO A 573 -2.12 -16.08 0.92
C PRO A 573 -3.38 -15.31 0.50
N THR A 574 -3.48 -14.86 -0.76
CA THR A 574 -4.67 -14.10 -1.23
C THR A 574 -5.90 -15.00 -1.34
N ALA A 575 -5.70 -16.28 -1.67
CA ALA A 575 -6.75 -17.29 -1.63
C ALA A 575 -7.28 -17.55 -0.19
N MET A 576 -6.47 -17.29 0.83
CA MET A 576 -6.86 -17.42 2.24
C MET A 576 -7.60 -16.17 2.73
N THR A 577 -7.26 -14.98 2.23
CA THR A 577 -7.92 -13.73 2.60
C THR A 577 -9.21 -13.47 1.82
N GLU A 578 -9.44 -14.14 0.69
CA GLU A 578 -10.67 -14.00 -0.09
C GLU A 578 -11.93 -14.26 0.77
N GLN A 579 -12.78 -13.23 0.86
CA GLN A 579 -14.02 -13.30 1.65
C GLN A 579 -15.10 -14.06 0.91
N ALA A 580 -15.97 -14.73 1.65
CA ALA A 580 -17.20 -15.25 1.09
C ALA A 580 -18.12 -14.10 0.67
N SER A 581 -18.84 -14.27 -0.45
CA SER A 581 -19.87 -13.33 -0.86
C SER A 581 -20.92 -13.15 0.23
N ALA A 582 -21.46 -11.94 0.36
CA ALA A 582 -22.54 -11.65 1.28
C ALA A 582 -23.74 -12.58 1.01
N PRO A 583 -24.42 -13.11 2.04
CA PRO A 583 -25.60 -13.94 1.84
C PRO A 583 -26.66 -13.22 1.00
N THR A 584 -27.29 -13.92 0.06
CA THR A 584 -28.37 -13.37 -0.78
C THR A 584 -29.72 -13.88 -0.31
N ASN A 585 -30.79 -13.15 -0.65
CA ASN A 585 -32.16 -13.54 -0.33
C ASN A 585 -32.39 -13.79 1.17
N VAL A 586 -31.81 -12.92 2.02
CA VAL A 586 -31.95 -13.03 3.47
C VAL A 586 -33.32 -12.47 3.89
N TYR A 587 -34.23 -13.35 4.30
CA TYR A 587 -35.59 -12.97 4.68
C TYR A 587 -36.00 -13.56 6.02
N ILE A 588 -36.84 -12.83 6.75
CA ILE A 588 -37.60 -13.37 7.88
C ILE A 588 -39.06 -13.59 7.45
N GLU A 589 -39.53 -14.84 7.54
CA GLU A 589 -40.93 -15.21 7.43
C GLU A 589 -41.41 -15.81 8.76
N GLY A 590 -42.28 -15.09 9.47
CA GLY A 590 -42.68 -15.46 10.83
C GLY A 590 -41.50 -15.42 11.78
N THR A 591 -41.03 -16.58 12.24
CA THR A 591 -39.84 -16.73 13.09
C THR A 591 -38.68 -17.43 12.37
N GLN A 592 -38.81 -17.67 11.06
CA GLN A 592 -37.79 -18.35 10.29
C GLN A 592 -36.99 -17.32 9.50
N LEU A 593 -35.69 -17.23 9.79
CA LEU A 593 -34.70 -16.54 8.98
C LEU A 593 -34.12 -17.53 7.97
N THR A 594 -34.10 -17.17 6.69
CA THR A 594 -33.60 -18.02 5.59
C THR A 594 -32.78 -17.21 4.61
N TRP A 595 -31.86 -17.86 3.89
CA TRP A 595 -31.06 -17.27 2.81
C TRP A 595 -30.66 -18.33 1.78
N ASP A 596 -29.98 -17.94 0.70
CA ASP A 596 -29.49 -18.91 -0.29
C ASP A 596 -28.28 -19.71 0.23
N ASP A 597 -28.25 -21.01 -0.05
CA ASP A 597 -27.06 -21.82 0.19
C ASP A 597 -25.89 -21.39 -0.71
N ASN A 598 -24.66 -21.53 -0.20
CA ASN A 598 -23.44 -21.26 -0.91
C ASN A 598 -22.39 -22.31 -0.56
N GLN A 599 -21.96 -23.07 -1.56
CA GLN A 599 -20.99 -24.17 -1.42
C GLN A 599 -19.55 -23.71 -1.10
N TYR A 600 -19.28 -22.41 -1.11
CA TYR A 600 -17.97 -21.82 -0.82
C TYR A 600 -17.88 -21.17 0.58
N VAL A 601 -18.91 -21.40 1.40
CA VAL A 601 -19.03 -20.86 2.76
C VAL A 601 -18.78 -21.96 3.78
N LEU A 602 -17.96 -21.70 4.79
CA LEU A 602 -17.70 -22.61 5.90
C LEU A 602 -18.93 -22.77 6.80
N CYS A 603 -19.48 -21.64 7.25
CA CYS A 603 -20.71 -21.52 8.01
C CYS A 603 -21.24 -20.08 7.91
N TRP A 604 -22.41 -19.84 8.48
CA TRP A 604 -22.98 -18.49 8.59
C TRP A 604 -23.05 -18.06 10.04
N ALA A 605 -22.66 -16.82 10.28
CA ALA A 605 -22.86 -16.14 11.56
C ALA A 605 -24.21 -15.41 11.52
N VAL A 606 -25.08 -15.74 12.46
CA VAL A 606 -26.35 -15.04 12.67
C VAL A 606 -26.09 -13.89 13.62
N CYS A 607 -26.44 -12.69 13.17
CA CYS A 607 -26.27 -11.47 13.94
C CYS A 607 -27.63 -10.92 14.38
N LYS A 608 -27.74 -10.50 15.64
CA LYS A 608 -28.89 -9.82 16.23
C LYS A 608 -28.45 -8.43 16.67
N ASP A 609 -29.08 -7.38 16.12
CA ASP A 609 -28.73 -5.97 16.34
C ASP A 609 -27.23 -5.70 16.13
N GLY A 610 -26.67 -6.28 15.05
CA GLY A 610 -25.27 -6.13 14.67
C GLY A 610 -24.28 -6.99 15.45
N LYS A 611 -24.74 -7.83 16.39
CA LYS A 611 -23.88 -8.71 17.19
C LYS A 611 -24.07 -10.18 16.84
N VAL A 612 -22.99 -10.93 16.72
CA VAL A 612 -23.06 -12.38 16.49
C VAL A 612 -23.66 -13.09 17.71
N VAL A 613 -24.75 -13.83 17.47
CA VAL A 613 -25.45 -14.59 18.50
C VAL A 613 -25.34 -16.09 18.30
N ASP A 614 -25.15 -16.55 17.07
CA ASP A 614 -25.11 -17.98 16.76
C ASP A 614 -24.39 -18.26 15.43
N PHE A 615 -24.07 -19.53 15.20
CA PHE A 615 -23.53 -20.03 13.94
C PHE A 615 -24.37 -21.18 13.42
N THR A 616 -24.45 -21.32 12.10
CA THR A 616 -25.13 -22.46 11.47
C THR A 616 -24.42 -22.90 10.20
N THR A 617 -24.53 -24.19 9.89
CA THR A 617 -24.06 -24.82 8.66
C THR A 617 -25.18 -25.07 7.64
N THR A 618 -26.42 -24.73 7.99
CA THR A 618 -27.58 -24.72 7.10
C THR A 618 -28.03 -23.27 6.85
N PRO A 619 -28.65 -22.98 5.70
CA PRO A 619 -29.01 -21.61 5.32
C PRO A 619 -30.32 -21.13 5.99
N GLU A 620 -30.51 -21.50 7.25
CA GLU A 620 -31.72 -21.22 8.01
C GLU A 620 -31.43 -21.06 9.51
N TYR A 621 -32.24 -20.24 10.18
CA TYR A 621 -32.17 -20.01 11.63
C TYR A 621 -33.54 -19.65 12.20
N THR A 622 -33.90 -20.18 13.37
CA THR A 622 -35.12 -19.78 14.06
C THR A 622 -34.84 -18.59 14.98
N VAL A 623 -35.40 -17.42 14.64
CA VAL A 623 -35.23 -16.20 15.44
C VAL A 623 -36.10 -16.22 16.70
N ASP A 624 -35.57 -15.68 17.81
CA ASP A 624 -36.26 -15.58 19.09
C ASP A 624 -37.14 -14.33 19.22
N ASP A 625 -36.85 -13.27 18.46
CA ASP A 625 -37.63 -12.03 18.44
C ASP A 625 -37.63 -11.39 17.04
N ALA A 626 -38.64 -11.71 16.23
CA ALA A 626 -38.77 -11.17 14.86
C ALA A 626 -38.97 -9.64 14.78
N SER A 627 -39.05 -8.92 15.90
CA SER A 627 -39.16 -7.46 15.91
C SER A 627 -37.81 -6.73 15.87
N VAL A 628 -36.70 -7.43 16.13
CA VAL A 628 -35.35 -6.84 16.08
C VAL A 628 -34.69 -7.03 14.72
N THR A 629 -33.57 -6.34 14.50
CA THR A 629 -32.83 -6.45 13.23
C THR A 629 -31.93 -7.68 13.27
N TYR A 630 -32.15 -8.62 12.34
CA TYR A 630 -31.18 -9.69 12.08
C TYR A 630 -30.39 -9.40 10.82
N SER A 631 -29.17 -9.89 10.80
CA SER A 631 -28.34 -9.98 9.60
C SER A 631 -27.57 -11.29 9.59
N VAL A 632 -27.13 -11.72 8.41
CA VAL A 632 -26.34 -12.93 8.25
C VAL A 632 -25.02 -12.57 7.60
N ARG A 633 -23.91 -13.12 8.11
CA ARG A 633 -22.57 -13.01 7.53
C ARG A 633 -22.09 -14.39 7.12
N ALA A 634 -21.45 -14.51 5.96
CA ALA A 634 -20.86 -15.76 5.50
C ALA A 634 -19.39 -15.85 5.94
N ALA A 635 -18.97 -17.00 6.47
CA ALA A 635 -17.57 -17.28 6.79
C ALA A 635 -16.85 -17.90 5.58
N ASN A 636 -15.67 -17.38 5.23
CA ASN A 636 -14.81 -18.01 4.22
C ASN A 636 -14.19 -19.32 4.74
N GLN A 637 -13.41 -20.01 3.90
CA GLN A 637 -12.76 -21.28 4.27
C GLN A 637 -11.81 -21.19 5.49
N MET A 638 -11.40 -19.98 5.87
CA MET A 638 -10.52 -19.73 7.02
C MET A 638 -11.31 -19.35 8.28
N GLY A 639 -12.64 -19.25 8.19
CA GLY A 639 -13.54 -18.79 9.25
C GLY A 639 -13.80 -17.28 9.23
N GLY A 640 -13.08 -16.51 8.41
CA GLY A 640 -13.21 -15.05 8.33
C GLY A 640 -14.59 -14.62 7.85
N LEU A 641 -15.25 -13.73 8.61
CA LEU A 641 -16.61 -13.28 8.34
C LEU A 641 -16.63 -12.15 7.30
N GLY A 642 -17.33 -12.37 6.19
CA GLY A 642 -17.58 -11.36 5.16
C GLY A 642 -18.63 -10.32 5.57
N GLU A 643 -19.08 -9.56 4.58
CA GLU A 643 -20.11 -8.53 4.73
C GLU A 643 -21.44 -9.11 5.23
N ALA A 644 -22.15 -8.31 6.01
CA ALA A 644 -23.45 -8.66 6.54
C ALA A 644 -24.57 -8.30 5.56
N THR A 645 -25.50 -9.22 5.35
CA THR A 645 -26.77 -8.91 4.69
C THR A 645 -27.86 -8.82 5.74
N VAL A 646 -28.45 -7.63 5.88
CA VAL A 646 -29.59 -7.39 6.78
C VAL A 646 -30.81 -8.12 6.23
N ALA A 647 -31.50 -8.84 7.11
CA ALA A 647 -32.67 -9.59 6.75
C ALA A 647 -33.83 -8.65 6.43
N GLU A 648 -34.48 -8.87 5.29
CA GLU A 648 -35.73 -8.20 4.97
C GLU A 648 -36.90 -8.95 5.62
N ILE A 649 -37.85 -8.21 6.19
CA ILE A 649 -39.08 -8.81 6.72
C ILE A 649 -40.02 -9.04 5.53
N SER A 650 -40.26 -10.31 5.18
CA SER A 650 -41.21 -10.63 4.12
C SER A 650 -42.62 -10.19 4.56
N THR A 651 -43.14 -9.16 3.91
CA THR A 651 -44.50 -8.65 4.17
C THR A 651 -45.58 -9.41 3.40
N GLY A 652 -45.24 -10.58 2.83
CA GLY A 652 -46.16 -11.40 2.03
C GLY A 652 -46.43 -10.86 0.61
N ILE A 653 -45.57 -9.97 0.09
CA ILE A 653 -45.60 -9.53 -1.32
C ILE A 653 -44.38 -10.14 -2.01
N ASN A 654 -44.53 -11.35 -2.54
CA ASN A 654 -43.41 -12.15 -3.03
C ASN A 654 -43.06 -11.91 -4.51
N GLU A 655 -43.82 -11.09 -5.25
CA GLU A 655 -43.57 -10.81 -6.67
C GLU A 655 -44.19 -9.47 -7.08
N ILE A 656 -43.42 -8.60 -7.74
CA ILE A 656 -43.93 -7.39 -8.43
C ILE A 656 -44.28 -7.70 -9.89
N ASP A 657 -43.74 -8.80 -10.43
CA ASP A 657 -43.99 -9.30 -11.80
C ASP A 657 -44.27 -10.81 -11.78
N GLY A 658 -45.36 -11.21 -11.12
CA GLY A 658 -45.93 -12.53 -11.36
C GLY A 658 -46.47 -12.57 -12.79
N THR A 659 -45.83 -13.35 -13.67
CA THR A 659 -46.39 -13.68 -14.98
C THR A 659 -47.81 -14.22 -14.80
N GLU A 660 -48.80 -13.43 -15.23
CA GLU A 660 -50.22 -13.74 -15.10
C GLU A 660 -50.53 -15.07 -15.80
N THR A 661 -50.66 -16.15 -15.05
CA THR A 661 -51.13 -17.45 -15.55
C THR A 661 -52.56 -17.69 -15.08
N GLY A 662 -53.51 -17.01 -15.72
CA GLY A 662 -54.95 -17.22 -15.50
C GLY A 662 -55.79 -15.95 -15.60
N GLU A 663 -57.09 -16.11 -15.90
CA GLU A 663 -58.05 -15.01 -15.84
C GLU A 663 -58.45 -14.72 -14.38
N ALA A 664 -58.32 -13.46 -13.96
CA ALA A 664 -58.80 -13.01 -12.66
C ALA A 664 -60.33 -13.03 -12.61
N VAL A 665 -60.91 -13.69 -11.60
CA VAL A 665 -62.36 -13.70 -11.37
C VAL A 665 -62.84 -12.50 -10.57
N LYS A 666 -61.92 -11.77 -9.92
CA LYS A 666 -62.21 -10.55 -9.15
C LYS A 666 -60.99 -9.63 -9.12
N THR A 667 -61.21 -8.33 -9.31
CA THR A 667 -60.18 -7.30 -9.11
C THR A 667 -60.72 -6.22 -8.17
N GLU A 668 -59.95 -5.89 -7.13
CA GLU A 668 -60.26 -4.86 -6.14
C GLU A 668 -59.07 -3.94 -5.92
N TYR A 669 -59.33 -2.69 -5.55
CA TYR A 669 -58.29 -1.71 -5.28
C TYR A 669 -58.40 -1.22 -3.84
N TYR A 670 -57.27 -1.08 -3.18
CA TYR A 670 -57.17 -0.63 -1.80
C TYR A 670 -56.19 0.53 -1.70
N SER A 671 -56.48 1.44 -0.78
CA SER A 671 -55.55 2.47 -0.34
C SER A 671 -54.50 1.86 0.59
N ILE A 672 -53.44 2.61 0.88
CA ILE A 672 -52.32 2.14 1.73
C ILE A 672 -52.75 1.83 3.17
N ASP A 673 -53.83 2.45 3.66
CA ASP A 673 -54.47 2.20 4.95
C ASP A 673 -55.55 1.10 4.88
N GLY A 674 -55.70 0.41 3.75
CA GLY A 674 -56.56 -0.76 3.59
C GLY A 674 -58.02 -0.45 3.30
N ALA A 675 -58.40 0.82 3.10
CA ALA A 675 -59.76 1.15 2.66
C ALA A 675 -59.94 0.79 1.18
N ARG A 676 -61.10 0.22 0.84
CA ARG A 676 -61.43 -0.11 -0.56
C ARG A 676 -61.64 1.18 -1.36
N VAL A 677 -60.94 1.31 -2.47
CA VAL A 677 -60.92 2.51 -3.34
C VAL A 677 -61.19 2.15 -4.80
N SER A 678 -61.30 3.16 -5.67
CA SER A 678 -61.36 2.95 -7.12
C SER A 678 -59.95 2.80 -7.71
N SER A 679 -59.87 2.15 -8.88
CA SER A 679 -58.64 2.03 -9.67
C SER A 679 -58.03 3.37 -10.10
N THR A 680 -58.80 4.45 -10.06
CA THR A 680 -58.41 5.82 -10.47
C THR A 680 -58.02 6.72 -9.31
N THR A 681 -57.99 6.19 -8.08
CA THR A 681 -57.66 6.98 -6.89
C THR A 681 -56.23 7.48 -6.99
N ARG A 682 -56.04 8.80 -6.86
CA ARG A 682 -54.73 9.45 -6.97
C ARG A 682 -53.83 9.05 -5.81
N GLY A 683 -52.57 8.71 -6.11
CA GLY A 683 -51.61 8.20 -5.14
C GLY A 683 -51.31 6.71 -5.33
N VAL A 684 -50.76 6.07 -4.30
CA VAL A 684 -50.45 4.64 -4.30
C VAL A 684 -51.71 3.85 -4.01
N VAL A 685 -52.10 2.98 -4.93
CA VAL A 685 -53.20 2.01 -4.77
C VAL A 685 -52.68 0.59 -4.89
N ILE A 686 -53.25 -0.34 -4.12
CA ILE A 686 -52.95 -1.75 -4.13
C ILE A 686 -54.05 -2.45 -4.92
N GLU A 687 -53.75 -2.92 -6.12
CA GLU A 687 -54.60 -3.82 -6.89
C GLU A 687 -54.49 -5.22 -6.30
N VAL A 688 -55.62 -5.87 -6.06
CA VAL A 688 -55.73 -7.24 -5.59
C VAL A 688 -56.58 -8.02 -6.59
N LYS A 689 -55.98 -8.97 -7.29
CA LYS A 689 -56.69 -9.90 -8.17
C LYS A 689 -56.91 -11.21 -7.42
N THR A 690 -58.12 -11.77 -7.50
CA THR A 690 -58.44 -13.12 -7.05
C THR A 690 -58.60 -14.00 -8.28
N MET A 691 -57.90 -15.13 -8.31
CA MET A 691 -57.92 -16.10 -9.41
C MET A 691 -59.02 -17.16 -9.18
N ALA A 692 -59.32 -17.94 -10.22
CA ALA A 692 -60.38 -18.95 -10.17
C ALA A 692 -60.13 -20.07 -9.13
N ASP A 693 -58.88 -20.32 -8.78
CA ASP A 693 -58.45 -21.29 -7.75
C ASP A 693 -58.48 -20.72 -6.32
N GLY A 694 -58.86 -19.44 -6.17
CA GLY A 694 -58.90 -18.73 -4.90
C GLY A 694 -57.57 -18.08 -4.48
N SER A 695 -56.50 -18.26 -5.25
CA SER A 695 -55.23 -17.54 -5.03
C SER A 695 -55.40 -16.04 -5.29
N LYS A 696 -54.52 -15.22 -4.71
CA LYS A 696 -54.53 -13.77 -4.88
C LYS A 696 -53.17 -13.27 -5.34
N THR A 697 -53.17 -12.34 -6.29
CA THR A 697 -52.00 -11.55 -6.67
C THR A 697 -52.23 -10.10 -6.32
N THR A 698 -51.16 -9.39 -5.92
CA THR A 698 -51.26 -7.98 -5.54
C THR A 698 -50.22 -7.14 -6.27
N LYS A 699 -50.63 -5.99 -6.79
CA LYS A 699 -49.74 -5.05 -7.50
C LYS A 699 -49.92 -3.64 -6.96
N LYS A 700 -48.81 -2.93 -6.72
CA LYS A 700 -48.84 -1.49 -6.39
C LYS A 700 -48.92 -0.68 -7.68
N ILE A 701 -49.87 0.24 -7.76
CA ILE A 701 -50.08 1.14 -8.90
C ILE A 701 -49.98 2.58 -8.38
N ILE A 702 -49.23 3.42 -9.10
CA ILE A 702 -49.14 4.85 -8.81
C ILE A 702 -49.98 5.60 -9.84
N ASN A 703 -51.11 6.15 -9.41
CA ASN A 703 -51.96 6.99 -10.24
C ASN A 703 -51.56 8.46 -10.05
N LYS A 704 -51.05 9.08 -11.12
CA LYS A 704 -50.56 10.47 -11.12
C LYS A 704 -51.68 11.51 -11.17
#